data_AF-A0A495BCS7-F1
#
_entry.id   AF-A0A495BCS7-F1
#
_cell.length_a   1.000
_cell.length_b   1.000
_cell.length_c   1.000
_cell.angle_alpha   90.00
_cell.angle_beta   90.00
_cell.angle_gamma   90.00
#
_symmetry.space_group_name_H-M   'P 1'
#
loop_
_entity.id
_entity.type
_entity.pdbx_description
1 polymer ?
#
loop_
_entity_poly.entity_id
_entity_poly.type
_entity_poly.pdbx_seq_one_letter_code
_entity_poly.pdbx_strand_id
1 'polypeptide(L)'
;MPTPFSARPACGQPASKQKPLVLATAAACFALAAGSAQAVGCATSVTTETTTAATVCSNLTVSSAGKIDVSGSTAVTVSTGNEFSTSIDNSGRITGNTAIYVQDTSGTYSTQINNNSSGVMVGQNYAVNRAGSPGQSVNIFNEGQIAGSIVATNLTNAGSGVVTLKTNADRDDLRNSGSTGSAQLSGTFSQESGATLRVAIVSTSDEGSYSYLQAANVNLNGTLDVDVKANSGLSLSSGLNSFGIIHATNTFNGTFSQITDNSALFNFEQRVLSNTLYIDAVRALTVEQAARDNSNTPGLGAAQVLDSGATGLQEVVDALGQLATAQEVSDAVSQTLPLHTGASIAATQDALSSVNQIVQARIEGSTGLSAGDQAFSDRYVWVKPFGSWAEQENRDGVAGYDARTRGLTLGVDGALSPQLRLGGALAYANIDIDGKSTVAKQSSEVDVYQLVGYGSYSLDERTNLNFQVDVGQGNSQGERRIAFTQSTAASDYDSFTAHAGLGIGRSYALDSSTTVIPSLRADYTWIKDQAYSETGAGALNLQVQSRKSDALVLALEGKLNKDLGNGTQLQANLGVGYDTLNERSSIVSAFAGAPNAAFVTYGAKPSPWQVRGGFGLSHKTASGMEITGRYDALYKTDFLNQTVSVKLRWMF
;
A
#
# COMPACT_ATOMS: atom_id res chain seq x y z
N MET A 1 -11.36 8.15 -75.59
CA MET A 1 -10.45 9.12 -76.24
C MET A 1 -9.01 8.67 -75.98
N PRO A 2 -8.11 8.81 -76.96
CA PRO A 2 -7.05 7.84 -77.25
C PRO A 2 -5.63 8.27 -76.85
N THR A 3 -4.75 7.24 -76.72
CA THR A 3 -3.27 7.02 -76.93
C THR A 3 -2.38 8.18 -77.46
N PRO A 4 -1.06 8.03 -77.83
CA PRO A 4 -0.07 6.90 -77.89
C PRO A 4 1.39 7.29 -77.41
N PHE A 5 2.47 6.48 -77.43
CA PHE A 5 3.28 5.89 -78.54
C PHE A 5 4.32 4.87 -77.96
N SER A 6 4.48 3.63 -78.46
CA SER A 6 5.28 3.09 -79.62
C SER A 6 6.79 2.88 -79.32
N ALA A 7 7.56 1.90 -79.84
CA ALA A 7 7.40 0.86 -80.86
C ALA A 7 8.52 -0.23 -80.73
N ARG A 8 8.29 -1.39 -81.37
CA ARG A 8 9.19 -2.56 -81.65
C ARG A 8 9.95 -2.36 -82.99
N PRO A 9 10.65 -3.36 -83.61
CA PRO A 9 11.63 -4.40 -83.19
C PRO A 9 12.81 -4.54 -84.22
N ALA A 10 13.73 -5.53 -84.09
CA ALA A 10 14.16 -6.44 -85.19
C ALA A 10 15.31 -7.43 -84.81
N CYS A 11 15.31 -8.58 -85.50
CA CYS A 11 16.14 -9.79 -85.35
C CYS A 11 17.56 -9.72 -85.92
N GLY A 12 18.44 -10.65 -85.52
CA GLY A 12 19.63 -11.03 -86.29
C GLY A 12 20.55 -12.08 -85.63
N GLN A 13 20.58 -13.30 -86.20
CA GLN A 13 21.64 -14.32 -86.19
C GLN A 13 21.84 -14.71 -87.69
N PRO A 14 22.97 -15.28 -88.20
CA PRO A 14 23.79 -16.35 -87.57
C PRO A 14 25.31 -16.44 -87.98
N ALA A 15 25.97 -17.52 -87.49
CA ALA A 15 26.95 -18.41 -88.16
C ALA A 15 28.49 -18.12 -88.23
N SER A 16 29.22 -18.87 -87.38
CA SER A 16 30.21 -19.94 -87.71
C SER A 16 31.73 -19.67 -87.99
N LYS A 17 32.52 -20.54 -87.32
CA LYS A 17 33.87 -21.11 -87.61
C LYS A 17 35.15 -20.29 -87.33
N GLN A 18 35.94 -20.71 -86.33
CA GLN A 18 37.20 -21.49 -86.46
C GLN A 18 37.91 -21.65 -85.09
N LYS A 19 38.46 -22.85 -84.81
CA LYS A 19 39.42 -23.23 -83.74
C LYS A 19 40.86 -23.14 -84.33
N PRO A 20 42.00 -23.03 -83.58
CA PRO A 20 42.33 -23.90 -82.42
C PRO A 20 43.27 -23.37 -81.28
N LEU A 21 43.41 -24.18 -80.20
CA LEU A 21 44.48 -24.32 -79.16
C LEU A 21 44.90 -23.04 -78.34
N VAL A 22 45.19 -23.00 -77.02
CA VAL A 22 45.41 -23.99 -75.94
C VAL A 22 45.58 -23.28 -74.56
N LEU A 23 45.35 -24.02 -73.46
CA LEU A 23 45.70 -23.78 -72.02
C LEU A 23 44.91 -22.68 -71.27
N ALA A 24 43.97 -22.99 -70.36
CA ALA A 24 44.06 -23.54 -68.98
C ALA A 24 43.65 -22.40 -68.00
N THR A 25 42.78 -22.55 -66.98
CA THR A 25 42.49 -23.67 -66.08
C THR A 25 41.06 -23.51 -65.50
N ALA A 26 40.47 -24.64 -65.07
CA ALA A 26 39.16 -24.89 -64.46
C ALA A 26 38.76 -23.94 -63.28
N ALA A 27 37.50 -23.82 -62.83
CA ALA A 27 36.44 -24.82 -62.72
C ALA A 27 35.03 -24.18 -62.72
N ALA A 28 34.08 -24.88 -63.35
CA ALA A 28 32.66 -24.54 -63.40
C ALA A 28 31.86 -25.41 -62.43
N CYS A 29 30.86 -24.78 -61.80
CA CYS A 29 29.83 -25.35 -60.94
C CYS A 29 29.19 -26.62 -61.50
N PHE A 30 29.04 -27.63 -60.63
CA PHE A 30 27.94 -28.58 -60.70
C PHE A 30 27.17 -28.49 -59.39
N ALA A 31 25.92 -28.04 -59.47
CA ALA A 31 24.98 -28.05 -58.36
C ALA A 31 24.51 -29.50 -58.13
N LEU A 32 24.96 -30.11 -57.03
CA LEU A 32 24.25 -31.22 -56.39
C LEU A 32 23.26 -30.62 -55.39
N ALA A 33 21.98 -30.86 -55.60
CA ALA A 33 20.98 -30.75 -54.55
C ALA A 33 21.23 -31.86 -53.53
N ALA A 34 22.04 -31.58 -52.50
CA ALA A 34 22.08 -32.37 -51.30
C ALA A 34 20.97 -31.86 -50.37
N GLY A 35 19.87 -32.61 -50.29
CA GLY A 35 18.99 -32.51 -49.13
C GLY A 35 19.77 -32.94 -47.90
N SER A 36 20.28 -31.96 -47.14
CA SER A 36 20.84 -32.22 -45.82
C SER A 36 19.68 -32.49 -44.87
N ALA A 37 19.29 -33.76 -44.74
CA ALA A 37 18.74 -34.22 -43.48
C ALA A 37 19.84 -34.00 -42.44
N GLN A 38 19.76 -32.91 -41.66
CA GLN A 38 20.58 -32.80 -40.46
C GLN A 38 20.17 -33.96 -39.57
N ALA A 39 21.11 -34.87 -39.30
CA ALA A 39 20.92 -35.87 -38.27
C ALA A 39 20.74 -35.12 -36.94
N VAL A 40 19.50 -35.03 -36.46
CA VAL A 40 19.20 -34.47 -35.14
C VAL A 40 19.89 -35.39 -34.12
N GLY A 41 20.95 -34.90 -33.49
CA GLY A 41 21.69 -35.67 -32.50
C GLY A 41 20.81 -35.99 -31.30
N CYS A 42 20.64 -37.27 -30.99
CA CYS A 42 19.92 -37.71 -29.81
C CYS A 42 20.74 -37.38 -28.55
N ALA A 43 20.19 -36.56 -27.65
CA ALA A 43 20.81 -36.25 -26.38
C ALA A 43 20.70 -37.44 -25.43
N THR A 44 21.83 -37.81 -24.81
CA THR A 44 21.88 -38.89 -23.81
C THR A 44 22.19 -38.41 -22.40
N SER A 45 22.90 -37.28 -22.27
CA SER A 45 23.24 -36.71 -20.96
C SER A 45 23.40 -35.20 -21.04
N VAL A 46 22.93 -34.48 -20.02
CA VAL A 46 23.14 -33.04 -19.83
C VAL A 46 23.70 -32.80 -18.44
N THR A 47 24.90 -32.22 -18.36
CA THR A 47 25.64 -31.99 -17.10
C THR A 47 25.94 -30.52 -16.83
N THR A 48 25.63 -29.64 -17.79
CA THR A 48 25.78 -28.18 -17.72
C THR A 48 24.56 -27.51 -18.35
N GLU A 49 24.51 -26.19 -18.33
CA GLU A 49 23.40 -25.42 -18.90
C GLU A 49 23.43 -25.41 -20.43
N THR A 50 22.28 -25.70 -21.03
CA THR A 50 22.00 -25.51 -22.45
C THR A 50 20.68 -24.78 -22.66
N THR A 51 20.62 -23.95 -23.69
CA THR A 51 19.42 -23.21 -24.11
C THR A 51 18.79 -23.76 -25.39
N THR A 52 19.33 -24.87 -25.90
CA THR A 52 18.82 -25.55 -27.10
C THR A 52 17.91 -26.71 -26.73
N ALA A 53 16.82 -26.89 -27.48
CA ALA A 53 15.94 -28.04 -27.32
C ALA A 53 16.69 -29.36 -27.53
N ALA A 54 16.38 -30.34 -26.68
CA ALA A 54 16.95 -31.68 -26.74
C ALA A 54 15.97 -32.64 -27.42
N THR A 55 16.49 -33.52 -28.27
CA THR A 55 15.75 -34.66 -28.83
C THR A 55 16.24 -35.95 -28.19
N VAL A 56 15.34 -36.80 -27.71
CA VAL A 56 15.66 -38.06 -27.03
C VAL A 56 15.15 -39.23 -27.86
N CYS A 57 16.04 -40.20 -28.07
CA CYS A 57 15.77 -41.41 -28.86
C CYS A 57 15.87 -42.71 -28.03
N SER A 58 16.51 -42.66 -26.86
CA SER A 58 16.60 -43.78 -25.93
C SER A 58 16.55 -43.31 -24.49
N ASN A 59 17.68 -42.97 -23.86
CA ASN A 59 17.70 -42.48 -22.49
C ASN A 59 18.30 -41.08 -22.43
N LEU A 60 17.78 -40.24 -21.54
CA LEU A 60 18.35 -38.94 -21.20
C LEU A 60 18.54 -38.84 -19.69
N THR A 61 19.75 -38.50 -19.26
CA THR A 61 20.02 -38.12 -17.88
C THR A 61 20.38 -36.65 -17.78
N VAL A 62 19.63 -35.88 -16.99
CA VAL A 62 19.98 -34.49 -16.64
C VAL A 62 20.50 -34.49 -15.21
N SER A 63 21.79 -34.27 -15.04
CA SER A 63 22.42 -34.27 -13.70
C SER A 63 21.99 -33.04 -12.89
N SER A 64 22.28 -33.01 -11.59
CA SER A 64 21.95 -31.86 -10.73
C SER A 64 22.56 -30.53 -11.16
N ALA A 65 23.69 -30.56 -11.87
CA ALA A 65 24.30 -29.37 -12.47
C ALA A 65 23.79 -29.09 -13.91
N GLY A 66 23.12 -30.07 -14.52
CA GLY A 66 22.57 -29.99 -15.86
C GLY A 66 21.30 -29.14 -15.92
N LYS A 67 21.17 -28.34 -16.97
CA LYS A 67 19.98 -27.53 -17.20
C LYS A 67 19.64 -27.48 -18.69
N ILE A 68 18.37 -27.63 -19.03
CA ILE A 68 17.82 -27.44 -20.37
C ILE A 68 16.79 -26.32 -20.27
N ASP A 69 17.14 -25.10 -20.71
CA ASP A 69 16.33 -23.90 -20.55
C ASP A 69 15.96 -23.28 -21.89
N VAL A 70 14.80 -23.65 -22.41
CA VAL A 70 14.35 -23.24 -23.74
C VAL A 70 13.23 -22.21 -23.63
N SER A 71 13.44 -21.01 -24.14
CA SER A 71 12.39 -19.99 -24.19
C SER A 71 11.46 -20.20 -25.38
N GLY A 72 10.13 -20.22 -25.15
CA GLY A 72 9.12 -20.17 -26.21
C GLY A 72 8.93 -21.46 -27.02
N SER A 73 9.63 -22.54 -26.69
CA SER A 73 9.52 -23.84 -27.38
C SER A 73 9.54 -25.01 -26.39
N THR A 74 9.42 -26.23 -26.90
CA THR A 74 9.58 -27.45 -26.12
C THR A 74 11.04 -27.66 -25.72
N ALA A 75 11.31 -27.95 -24.45
CA ALA A 75 12.67 -28.16 -23.97
C ALA A 75 13.22 -29.54 -24.34
N VAL A 76 12.42 -30.59 -24.13
CA VAL A 76 12.78 -31.97 -24.48
C VAL A 76 11.69 -32.60 -25.33
N THR A 77 12.07 -33.15 -26.49
CA THR A 77 11.16 -33.91 -27.36
C THR A 77 11.61 -35.37 -27.42
N VAL A 78 10.74 -36.30 -27.01
CA VAL A 78 10.94 -37.73 -27.27
C VAL A 78 10.43 -38.02 -28.68
N SER A 79 11.35 -38.42 -29.57
CA SER A 79 11.08 -38.50 -31.01
C SER A 79 10.18 -39.68 -31.40
N THR A 80 9.50 -39.57 -32.55
CA THR A 80 8.80 -40.69 -33.18
C THR A 80 9.79 -41.70 -33.75
N GLY A 81 9.57 -43.00 -33.51
CA GLY A 81 10.36 -44.08 -34.13
C GLY A 81 11.38 -44.76 -33.20
N ASN A 82 11.21 -44.63 -31.87
CA ASN A 82 12.00 -45.40 -30.93
C ASN A 82 11.67 -46.89 -31.07
N GLU A 83 12.70 -47.73 -31.21
CA GLU A 83 12.57 -49.21 -31.20
C GLU A 83 12.62 -49.79 -29.76
N PHE A 84 12.68 -48.91 -28.76
CA PHE A 84 12.87 -49.26 -27.35
C PHE A 84 12.09 -48.29 -26.44
N SER A 85 11.79 -48.74 -25.22
CA SER A 85 11.32 -47.85 -24.15
C SER A 85 12.34 -46.77 -23.82
N THR A 86 11.85 -45.57 -23.49
CA THR A 86 12.65 -44.37 -23.21
C THR A 86 12.63 -44.05 -21.72
N SER A 87 13.77 -43.70 -21.13
CA SER A 87 13.85 -43.14 -19.77
C SER A 87 14.42 -41.72 -19.79
N ILE A 88 13.74 -40.79 -19.12
CA ILE A 88 14.25 -39.45 -18.82
C ILE A 88 14.41 -39.35 -17.32
N ASP A 89 15.65 -39.25 -16.85
CA ASP A 89 15.99 -39.12 -15.44
C ASP A 89 16.53 -37.70 -15.19
N ASN A 90 15.72 -36.87 -14.55
CA ASN A 90 16.07 -35.49 -14.22
C ASN A 90 16.37 -35.33 -12.72
N SER A 91 17.56 -34.81 -12.43
CA SER A 91 17.91 -34.24 -11.12
C SER A 91 18.37 -32.79 -11.21
N GLY A 92 18.45 -32.23 -12.42
CA GLY A 92 18.77 -30.84 -12.68
C GLY A 92 17.53 -30.04 -13.04
N ARG A 93 17.64 -29.22 -14.09
CA ARG A 93 16.55 -28.33 -14.52
C ARG A 93 16.11 -28.57 -15.95
N ILE A 94 14.80 -28.61 -16.19
CA ILE A 94 14.22 -28.63 -17.54
C ILE A 94 13.12 -27.58 -17.58
N THR A 95 13.30 -26.51 -18.36
CA THR A 95 12.30 -25.46 -18.53
C THR A 95 12.00 -25.17 -19.99
N GLY A 96 10.72 -25.01 -20.31
CA GLY A 96 10.23 -24.80 -21.67
C GLY A 96 8.84 -24.17 -21.69
N ASN A 97 8.35 -23.81 -22.89
CA ASN A 97 6.91 -23.63 -23.08
C ASN A 97 6.17 -24.96 -22.82
N THR A 98 6.77 -26.05 -23.29
CA THR A 98 6.51 -27.41 -22.81
C THR A 98 7.83 -27.99 -22.29
N ALA A 99 7.89 -28.51 -21.07
CA ALA A 99 9.16 -29.04 -20.57
C ALA A 99 9.50 -30.36 -21.28
N ILE A 100 8.56 -31.30 -21.34
CA ILE A 100 8.74 -32.55 -22.10
C ILE A 100 7.54 -32.80 -23.01
N TYR A 101 7.80 -33.02 -24.29
CA TYR A 101 6.81 -33.48 -25.26
C TYR A 101 7.14 -34.89 -25.73
N VAL A 102 6.19 -35.82 -25.56
CA VAL A 102 6.32 -37.20 -26.01
C VAL A 102 5.57 -37.37 -27.33
N GLN A 103 6.32 -37.48 -28.43
CA GLN A 103 5.74 -37.60 -29.76
C GLN A 103 5.46 -39.05 -30.17
N ASP A 104 5.95 -40.05 -29.43
CA ASP A 104 5.76 -41.46 -29.77
C ASP A 104 4.26 -41.84 -29.86
N THR A 105 3.84 -42.30 -31.04
CA THR A 105 2.48 -42.73 -31.36
C THR A 105 2.37 -44.24 -31.57
N SER A 106 3.46 -45.00 -31.42
CA SER A 106 3.53 -46.42 -31.78
C SER A 106 2.72 -47.33 -30.84
N GLY A 107 2.49 -46.88 -29.60
CA GLY A 107 1.77 -47.63 -28.55
C GLY A 107 2.46 -48.92 -28.08
N THR A 108 3.66 -49.23 -28.59
CA THR A 108 4.42 -50.45 -28.29
C THR A 108 5.43 -50.22 -27.17
N TYR A 109 6.01 -49.03 -27.09
CA TYR A 109 7.06 -48.67 -26.15
C TYR A 109 6.57 -47.66 -25.12
N SER A 110 7.13 -47.74 -23.91
CA SER A 110 6.80 -46.85 -22.80
C SER A 110 7.83 -45.74 -22.67
N THR A 111 7.39 -44.58 -22.17
CA THR A 111 8.29 -43.50 -21.75
C THR A 111 8.18 -43.33 -20.25
N GLN A 112 9.29 -43.48 -19.53
CA GLN A 112 9.38 -43.16 -18.12
C GLN A 112 10.04 -41.79 -17.96
N ILE A 113 9.40 -40.90 -17.21
CA ILE A 113 9.92 -39.59 -16.86
C ILE A 113 10.06 -39.56 -15.35
N ASN A 114 11.28 -39.60 -14.85
CA ASN A 114 11.59 -39.55 -13.44
C ASN A 114 12.19 -38.19 -13.11
N ASN A 115 11.56 -37.46 -12.18
CA ASN A 115 12.07 -36.22 -11.64
C ASN A 115 12.39 -36.42 -10.15
N ASN A 116 13.66 -36.33 -9.79
CA ASN A 116 14.15 -36.78 -8.49
C ASN A 116 15.26 -35.88 -7.93
N SER A 117 15.58 -36.01 -6.64
CA SER A 117 16.73 -35.37 -5.98
C SER A 117 16.81 -33.86 -6.22
N SER A 118 15.73 -33.14 -5.91
CA SER A 118 15.56 -31.69 -6.13
C SER A 118 15.48 -31.23 -7.60
N GLY A 119 15.32 -32.15 -8.56
CA GLY A 119 15.13 -31.79 -9.96
C GLY A 119 13.90 -30.90 -10.18
N VAL A 120 14.04 -29.87 -11.01
CA VAL A 120 12.99 -28.88 -11.31
C VAL A 120 12.58 -28.97 -12.78
N MET A 121 11.31 -29.28 -13.03
CA MET A 121 10.73 -29.35 -14.37
C MET A 121 9.58 -28.35 -14.49
N VAL A 122 9.73 -27.30 -15.31
CA VAL A 122 8.72 -26.24 -15.43
C VAL A 122 8.35 -26.02 -16.88
N GLY A 123 7.09 -26.28 -17.20
CA GLY A 123 6.47 -25.93 -18.48
C GLY A 123 5.53 -24.75 -18.33
N GLN A 124 5.73 -23.69 -19.11
CA GLN A 124 4.82 -22.54 -19.08
C GLN A 124 3.38 -22.93 -19.41
N ASN A 125 3.17 -23.86 -20.33
CA ASN A 125 1.87 -24.45 -20.59
C ASN A 125 1.79 -25.89 -20.07
N TYR A 126 2.73 -26.74 -20.49
CA TYR A 126 2.74 -28.15 -20.14
C TYR A 126 4.07 -28.57 -19.54
N ALA A 127 4.06 -29.13 -18.34
CA ALA A 127 5.22 -29.81 -17.83
C ALA A 127 5.48 -31.07 -18.67
N VAL A 128 4.41 -31.83 -18.95
CA VAL A 128 4.46 -32.99 -19.84
C VAL A 128 3.25 -32.95 -20.77
N ASN A 129 3.48 -33.12 -22.07
CA ASN A 129 2.43 -33.26 -23.06
C ASN A 129 2.77 -34.40 -24.05
N ARG A 130 1.78 -34.92 -24.78
CA ARG A 130 1.95 -36.04 -25.71
C ARG A 130 1.06 -35.97 -26.94
N ALA A 131 1.45 -36.69 -28.00
CA ALA A 131 0.70 -36.79 -29.25
C ALA A 131 -0.27 -38.00 -29.35
N GLY A 132 -0.15 -39.03 -28.49
CA GLY A 132 -0.91 -40.30 -28.66
C GLY A 132 -0.83 -41.33 -27.49
N SER A 133 -1.31 -42.56 -27.76
CA SER A 133 -1.75 -43.63 -26.84
C SER A 133 -0.69 -44.27 -25.90
N PRO A 134 -1.04 -45.29 -25.06
CA PRO A 134 -0.64 -45.39 -23.67
C PRO A 134 0.83 -45.78 -23.44
N GLY A 135 1.35 -45.49 -22.24
CA GLY A 135 2.65 -45.99 -21.76
C GLY A 135 3.55 -44.94 -21.12
N GLN A 136 3.12 -43.67 -21.03
CA GLN A 136 3.88 -42.61 -20.40
C GLN A 136 3.63 -42.57 -18.89
N SER A 137 4.66 -42.85 -18.10
CA SER A 137 4.62 -42.73 -16.64
C SER A 137 5.50 -41.58 -16.20
N VAL A 138 4.89 -40.60 -15.52
CA VAL A 138 5.59 -39.49 -14.89
C VAL A 138 5.72 -39.79 -13.40
N ASN A 139 6.93 -39.77 -12.88
CA ASN A 139 7.21 -40.10 -11.50
C ASN A 139 8.03 -38.99 -10.83
N ILE A 140 7.52 -38.47 -9.71
CA ILE A 140 8.12 -37.39 -8.95
C ILE A 140 8.51 -37.94 -7.57
N PHE A 141 9.80 -37.85 -7.22
CA PHE A 141 10.36 -38.45 -6.01
C PHE A 141 11.36 -37.51 -5.33
N ASN A 142 11.68 -37.76 -4.05
CA ASN A 142 12.72 -37.10 -3.24
C ASN A 142 12.96 -35.62 -3.59
N GLU A 143 12.00 -34.75 -3.25
CA GLU A 143 12.02 -33.29 -3.48
C GLU A 143 11.97 -32.82 -4.93
N GLY A 144 11.78 -33.72 -5.90
CA GLY A 144 11.53 -33.34 -7.29
C GLY A 144 10.29 -32.44 -7.42
N GLN A 145 10.39 -31.39 -8.22
CA GLN A 145 9.32 -30.44 -8.47
C GLN A 145 8.94 -30.40 -9.95
N ILE A 146 7.64 -30.51 -10.23
CA ILE A 146 7.10 -30.35 -11.57
C ILE A 146 6.00 -29.27 -11.58
N ALA A 147 6.01 -28.40 -12.58
CA ALA A 147 5.00 -27.35 -12.73
C ALA A 147 4.55 -27.16 -14.18
N GLY A 148 3.24 -27.05 -14.38
CA GLY A 148 2.59 -26.96 -15.69
C GLY A 148 1.42 -27.93 -15.81
N SER A 149 0.67 -27.87 -16.90
CA SER A 149 -0.32 -28.91 -17.21
C SER A 149 0.36 -30.23 -17.57
N ILE A 150 -0.31 -31.35 -17.33
CA ILE A 150 0.23 -32.70 -17.52
C ILE A 150 -0.74 -33.52 -18.36
N VAL A 151 -0.26 -34.14 -19.44
CA VAL A 151 -0.98 -35.15 -20.20
C VAL A 151 -0.13 -36.42 -20.25
N ALA A 152 -0.55 -37.47 -19.55
CA ALA A 152 0.23 -38.71 -19.40
C ALA A 152 -0.69 -39.94 -19.25
N THR A 153 -0.09 -41.14 -19.15
CA THR A 153 -0.86 -42.34 -18.75
C THR A 153 -0.93 -42.42 -17.23
N ASN A 154 0.22 -42.45 -16.55
CA ASN A 154 0.28 -42.51 -15.09
C ASN A 154 1.06 -41.32 -14.54
N LEU A 155 0.66 -40.88 -13.35
CA LEU A 155 1.38 -39.90 -12.55
C LEU A 155 1.54 -40.45 -11.14
N THR A 156 2.78 -40.65 -10.71
CA THR A 156 3.13 -41.05 -9.35
C THR A 156 3.87 -39.89 -8.68
N ASN A 157 3.35 -39.42 -7.55
CA ASN A 157 3.98 -38.40 -6.72
C ASN A 157 4.27 -38.99 -5.34
N ALA A 158 5.54 -39.13 -4.99
CA ALA A 158 5.97 -39.88 -3.82
C ALA A 158 7.21 -39.28 -3.15
N GLY A 159 7.53 -39.78 -1.95
CA GLY A 159 8.50 -39.13 -1.07
C GLY A 159 8.09 -37.67 -0.82
N SER A 160 9.04 -36.74 -0.86
CA SER A 160 8.80 -35.29 -0.74
C SER A 160 8.56 -34.59 -2.09
N GLY A 161 8.06 -35.30 -3.10
CA GLY A 161 7.78 -34.75 -4.44
C GLY A 161 6.67 -33.68 -4.43
N VAL A 162 6.77 -32.72 -5.35
CA VAL A 162 5.79 -31.63 -5.52
C VAL A 162 5.30 -31.57 -6.96
N VAL A 163 3.99 -31.76 -7.15
CA VAL A 163 3.30 -31.56 -8.43
C VAL A 163 2.51 -30.26 -8.35
N THR A 164 2.82 -29.30 -9.19
CA THR A 164 2.13 -28.01 -9.26
C THR A 164 1.33 -27.90 -10.56
N LEU A 165 0.01 -28.01 -10.48
CA LEU A 165 -0.87 -27.89 -11.64
C LEU A 165 -1.19 -26.43 -11.93
N LYS A 166 -0.17 -25.67 -12.31
CA LYS A 166 -0.29 -24.24 -12.65
C LYS A 166 0.47 -23.92 -13.92
N THR A 167 -0.16 -23.15 -14.80
CA THR A 167 0.47 -22.62 -16.02
C THR A 167 1.14 -21.29 -15.74
N ASN A 168 2.15 -20.93 -16.53
CA ASN A 168 2.92 -19.69 -16.42
C ASN A 168 3.48 -19.43 -15.02
N ALA A 169 3.78 -20.51 -14.27
CA ALA A 169 4.39 -20.41 -12.96
C ALA A 169 5.85 -19.94 -13.13
N ASP A 170 6.21 -18.91 -12.39
CA ASP A 170 7.59 -18.52 -12.18
C ASP A 170 8.34 -19.66 -11.50
N ARG A 171 9.42 -20.10 -12.14
CA ARG A 171 10.30 -21.17 -11.64
C ARG A 171 10.91 -20.86 -10.28
N ASP A 172 11.04 -19.59 -9.93
CA ASP A 172 11.61 -19.15 -8.65
C ASP A 172 10.53 -19.00 -7.55
N ASP A 173 9.25 -19.00 -7.94
CA ASP A 173 8.10 -18.98 -7.02
C ASP A 173 6.96 -19.87 -7.53
N LEU A 174 7.21 -21.17 -7.60
CA LEU A 174 6.19 -22.13 -8.03
C LEU A 174 4.98 -22.18 -7.08
N ARG A 175 5.08 -21.69 -5.84
CA ARG A 175 3.97 -21.71 -4.88
C ARG A 175 2.94 -20.64 -5.16
N ASN A 176 3.33 -19.40 -5.40
CA ASN A 176 2.37 -18.28 -5.46
C ASN A 176 2.21 -17.66 -6.85
N SER A 177 3.05 -18.01 -7.82
CA SER A 177 2.95 -17.51 -9.20
C SER A 177 2.04 -18.36 -10.10
N GLY A 178 1.88 -17.94 -11.35
CA GLY A 178 1.12 -18.68 -12.37
C GLY A 178 -0.39 -18.64 -12.19
N SER A 179 -1.08 -19.36 -13.08
CA SER A 179 -2.54 -19.49 -13.15
C SER A 179 -2.94 -20.96 -13.10
N THR A 180 -4.20 -21.28 -13.40
CA THR A 180 -4.72 -22.65 -13.36
C THR A 180 -4.02 -23.55 -14.38
N GLY A 181 -3.95 -24.84 -14.06
CA GLY A 181 -3.41 -25.88 -14.91
C GLY A 181 -4.18 -27.17 -14.68
N SER A 182 -3.98 -28.16 -15.54
CA SER A 182 -4.71 -29.42 -15.45
C SER A 182 -3.83 -30.65 -15.60
N ALA A 183 -4.27 -31.76 -15.03
CA ALA A 183 -3.69 -33.08 -15.30
C ALA A 183 -4.74 -33.99 -15.94
N GLN A 184 -4.41 -34.55 -17.10
CA GLN A 184 -5.26 -35.42 -17.90
C GLN A 184 -4.57 -36.78 -18.04
N LEU A 185 -5.02 -37.75 -17.26
CA LEU A 185 -4.38 -39.05 -17.11
C LEU A 185 -5.31 -40.16 -17.62
N SER A 186 -4.83 -40.95 -18.58
CA SER A 186 -5.60 -42.10 -19.08
C SER A 186 -5.52 -43.34 -18.16
N GLY A 187 -4.65 -43.31 -17.15
CA GLY A 187 -4.37 -44.40 -16.21
C GLY A 187 -4.49 -43.93 -14.76
N THR A 188 -3.46 -44.18 -13.95
CA THR A 188 -3.53 -43.98 -12.50
C THR A 188 -2.83 -42.69 -12.05
N PHE A 189 -3.48 -41.93 -11.18
CA PHE A 189 -2.82 -40.96 -10.30
C PHE A 189 -2.59 -41.60 -8.93
N SER A 190 -1.35 -41.60 -8.46
CA SER A 190 -0.97 -42.07 -7.13
C SER A 190 -0.19 -41.00 -6.40
N GLN A 191 -0.74 -40.49 -5.30
CA GLN A 191 -0.02 -39.62 -4.39
C GLN A 191 0.24 -40.34 -3.06
N GLU A 192 1.52 -40.46 -2.70
CA GLU A 192 1.95 -41.11 -1.46
C GLU A 192 2.09 -40.12 -0.30
N SER A 193 2.28 -40.65 0.91
CA SER A 193 2.56 -39.85 2.10
C SER A 193 3.84 -39.02 1.94
N GLY A 194 3.80 -37.76 2.37
CA GLY A 194 4.92 -36.82 2.27
C GLY A 194 4.96 -36.00 0.98
N ALA A 195 4.23 -36.42 -0.05
CA ALA A 195 4.19 -35.74 -1.34
C ALA A 195 3.10 -34.65 -1.35
N THR A 196 3.28 -33.63 -2.20
CA THR A 196 2.37 -32.48 -2.29
C THR A 196 1.80 -32.33 -3.69
N LEU A 197 0.47 -32.19 -3.79
CA LEU A 197 -0.21 -31.68 -4.98
C LEU A 197 -0.58 -30.22 -4.72
N ARG A 198 -0.16 -29.32 -5.60
CA ARG A 198 -0.51 -27.90 -5.56
C ARG A 198 -1.50 -27.54 -6.65
N VAL A 199 -2.56 -26.85 -6.26
CA VAL A 199 -3.66 -26.38 -7.13
C VAL A 199 -3.87 -24.88 -6.91
N ALA A 200 -4.39 -24.17 -7.93
CA ALA A 200 -4.78 -22.76 -7.80
C ALA A 200 -6.30 -22.59 -7.87
N ILE A 201 -6.81 -21.62 -7.12
CA ILE A 201 -8.18 -21.11 -7.27
C ILE A 201 -8.08 -19.67 -7.80
N VAL A 202 -8.39 -19.49 -9.08
CA VAL A 202 -8.36 -18.19 -9.77
C VAL A 202 -9.70 -17.50 -9.74
N SER A 203 -10.81 -18.23 -9.84
CA SER A 203 -12.17 -17.68 -9.73
C SER A 203 -13.18 -18.78 -9.36
N THR A 204 -14.29 -18.38 -8.76
CA THR A 204 -15.46 -19.21 -8.45
C THR A 204 -16.49 -19.28 -9.57
N SER A 205 -16.30 -18.55 -10.68
CA SER A 205 -17.31 -18.41 -11.73
C SER A 205 -17.48 -19.66 -12.60
N ASP A 206 -16.41 -20.41 -12.87
CA ASP A 206 -16.38 -21.48 -13.88
C ASP A 206 -15.38 -22.60 -13.52
N GLU A 207 -15.64 -23.82 -13.99
CA GLU A 207 -14.75 -25.00 -13.77
C GLU A 207 -13.35 -24.87 -14.40
N GLY A 208 -13.15 -23.92 -15.32
CA GLY A 208 -11.83 -23.59 -15.88
C GLY A 208 -10.99 -22.63 -15.02
N SER A 209 -11.59 -22.12 -13.95
CA SER A 209 -11.01 -21.08 -13.10
C SER A 209 -10.34 -21.62 -11.84
N TYR A 210 -10.17 -22.94 -11.73
CA TYR A 210 -9.29 -23.58 -10.76
C TYR A 210 -8.53 -24.76 -11.38
N SER A 211 -7.44 -25.18 -10.75
CA SER A 211 -6.67 -26.34 -11.22
C SER A 211 -7.41 -27.65 -10.95
N TYR A 212 -7.34 -28.59 -11.89
CA TYR A 212 -8.04 -29.86 -11.75
C TYR A 212 -7.25 -31.05 -12.32
N LEU A 213 -7.54 -32.26 -11.84
CA LEU A 213 -6.96 -33.51 -12.29
C LEU A 213 -8.08 -34.50 -12.70
N GLN A 214 -7.86 -35.21 -13.79
CA GLN A 214 -8.69 -36.33 -14.24
C GLN A 214 -7.82 -37.57 -14.43
N ALA A 215 -8.26 -38.70 -13.89
CA ALA A 215 -7.58 -39.99 -14.02
C ALA A 215 -8.57 -41.16 -14.13
N ALA A 216 -8.12 -42.31 -14.62
CA ALA A 216 -8.92 -43.52 -14.58
C ALA A 216 -9.03 -44.05 -13.14
N ASN A 217 -7.90 -44.10 -12.43
CA ASN A 217 -7.84 -44.53 -11.04
C ASN A 217 -7.10 -43.48 -10.20
N VAL A 218 -7.55 -43.25 -8.98
CA VAL A 218 -6.96 -42.29 -8.05
C VAL A 218 -6.66 -42.98 -6.72
N ASN A 219 -5.42 -42.83 -6.23
CA ASN A 219 -5.00 -43.20 -4.88
C ASN A 219 -4.38 -41.97 -4.21
N LEU A 220 -4.96 -41.50 -3.10
CA LEU A 220 -4.53 -40.27 -2.42
C LEU A 220 -4.03 -40.48 -1.00
N ASN A 221 -2.95 -39.75 -0.68
CA ASN A 221 -2.38 -39.52 0.63
C ASN A 221 -1.57 -38.20 0.57
N GLY A 222 -0.80 -37.87 1.60
CA GLY A 222 0.09 -36.70 1.61
C GLY A 222 -0.68 -35.40 1.72
N THR A 223 -0.19 -34.35 1.06
CA THR A 223 -0.65 -32.97 1.23
C THR A 223 -1.31 -32.43 -0.04
N LEU A 224 -2.43 -31.75 0.13
CA LEU A 224 -2.96 -30.81 -0.86
C LEU A 224 -2.57 -29.40 -0.44
N ASP A 225 -2.08 -28.62 -1.40
CA ASP A 225 -1.67 -27.24 -1.18
C ASP A 225 -2.44 -26.30 -2.12
N VAL A 226 -3.22 -25.39 -1.54
CA VAL A 226 -4.13 -24.52 -2.28
C VAL A 226 -3.56 -23.11 -2.38
N ASP A 227 -3.40 -22.62 -3.60
CA ASP A 227 -2.94 -21.27 -3.91
C ASP A 227 -4.15 -20.39 -4.26
N VAL A 228 -4.57 -19.56 -3.30
CA VAL A 228 -5.66 -18.58 -3.44
C VAL A 228 -5.15 -17.36 -4.19
N LYS A 229 -5.78 -17.03 -5.32
CA LYS A 229 -5.38 -15.91 -6.17
C LYS A 229 -6.18 -14.64 -5.88
N ALA A 230 -5.62 -13.50 -6.28
CA ALA A 230 -6.17 -12.15 -6.10
C ALA A 230 -7.55 -11.90 -6.73
N ASN A 231 -8.08 -12.84 -7.51
CA ASN A 231 -9.39 -12.75 -8.17
C ASN A 231 -10.28 -13.95 -7.81
N SER A 232 -9.95 -14.66 -6.72
CA SER A 232 -10.52 -15.96 -6.39
C SER A 232 -12.05 -15.98 -6.37
N GLY A 233 -12.69 -14.84 -6.10
CA GLY A 233 -14.14 -14.74 -5.95
C GLY A 233 -14.63 -15.48 -4.71
N LEU A 234 -13.74 -15.81 -3.76
CA LEU A 234 -14.12 -16.39 -2.48
C LEU A 234 -14.81 -15.32 -1.65
N SER A 235 -15.94 -15.70 -1.05
CA SER A 235 -16.73 -14.79 -0.24
C SER A 235 -16.38 -14.94 1.25
N LEU A 236 -16.46 -13.85 2.03
CA LEU A 236 -16.47 -13.93 3.50
C LEU A 236 -17.88 -14.18 4.07
N SER A 237 -18.92 -14.12 3.22
CA SER A 237 -20.30 -14.45 3.57
C SER A 237 -20.63 -15.93 3.31
N SER A 238 -21.73 -16.43 3.88
CA SER A 238 -22.06 -17.87 3.86
C SER A 238 -22.31 -18.43 2.46
N GLY A 239 -21.78 -19.64 2.17
CA GLY A 239 -21.96 -20.36 0.90
C GLY A 239 -20.69 -20.50 0.06
N LEU A 240 -19.57 -20.82 0.72
CA LEU A 240 -18.18 -20.47 0.39
C LEU A 240 -17.54 -21.11 -0.85
N ASN A 241 -18.31 -21.68 -1.77
CA ASN A 241 -17.84 -22.30 -3.00
C ASN A 241 -17.20 -23.69 -2.81
N SER A 242 -17.43 -24.53 -3.82
CA SER A 242 -16.98 -25.92 -3.88
C SER A 242 -16.27 -26.17 -5.20
N PHE A 243 -15.15 -26.85 -5.15
CA PHE A 243 -14.28 -27.07 -6.30
C PHE A 243 -14.00 -28.56 -6.48
N GLY A 244 -14.50 -29.14 -7.57
CA GLY A 244 -14.20 -30.53 -7.96
C GLY A 244 -12.79 -30.61 -8.53
N ILE A 245 -11.78 -30.81 -7.70
CA ILE A 245 -10.37 -30.70 -8.11
C ILE A 245 -9.78 -32.01 -8.63
N ILE A 246 -10.37 -33.17 -8.30
CA ILE A 246 -9.87 -34.48 -8.77
C ILE A 246 -11.05 -35.37 -9.17
N HIS A 247 -11.05 -35.86 -10.41
CA HIS A 247 -12.08 -36.74 -10.96
C HIS A 247 -11.49 -38.10 -11.34
N ALA A 248 -12.09 -39.18 -10.83
CA ALA A 248 -11.75 -40.53 -11.24
C ALA A 248 -12.88 -41.15 -12.07
N THR A 249 -12.56 -41.78 -13.20
CA THR A 249 -13.58 -42.46 -14.02
C THR A 249 -13.90 -43.86 -13.51
N ASN A 250 -12.96 -44.56 -12.85
CA ASN A 250 -13.13 -45.94 -12.42
C ASN A 250 -13.08 -46.09 -10.89
N THR A 251 -11.93 -45.85 -10.27
CA THR A 251 -11.72 -46.07 -8.82
C THR A 251 -11.13 -44.84 -8.13
N PHE A 252 -11.64 -44.54 -6.94
CA PHE A 252 -11.17 -43.44 -6.10
C PHE A 252 -10.89 -43.95 -4.69
N ASN A 253 -9.63 -43.95 -4.26
CA ASN A 253 -9.20 -44.43 -2.95
C ASN A 253 -8.46 -43.35 -2.17
N GLY A 254 -8.82 -43.19 -0.89
CA GLY A 254 -8.12 -42.30 0.03
C GLY A 254 -8.56 -40.83 -0.05
N THR A 255 -7.87 -39.99 0.71
CA THR A 255 -8.03 -38.54 0.81
C THR A 255 -6.68 -37.94 1.19
N PHE A 256 -6.50 -36.62 1.11
CA PHE A 256 -5.26 -35.99 1.59
C PHE A 256 -5.18 -36.07 3.12
N SER A 257 -3.99 -36.34 3.65
CA SER A 257 -3.76 -36.34 5.10
C SER A 257 -3.69 -34.93 5.69
N GLN A 258 -3.30 -33.95 4.87
CA GLN A 258 -3.24 -32.53 5.23
C GLN A 258 -3.67 -31.65 4.05
N ILE A 259 -4.26 -30.50 4.38
CA ILE A 259 -4.54 -29.43 3.42
C ILE A 259 -3.87 -28.17 3.96
N THR A 260 -3.10 -27.51 3.11
CA THR A 260 -2.44 -26.23 3.39
C THR A 260 -2.85 -25.20 2.35
N ASP A 261 -2.71 -23.93 2.68
CA ASP A 261 -2.99 -22.83 1.75
C ASP A 261 -2.14 -21.59 2.05
N ASN A 262 -2.38 -20.49 1.34
CA ASN A 262 -1.67 -19.23 1.48
C ASN A 262 -2.53 -18.10 2.08
N SER A 263 -3.65 -18.44 2.75
CA SER A 263 -4.60 -17.50 3.30
C SER A 263 -4.71 -17.62 4.82
N ALA A 264 -4.83 -16.48 5.50
CA ALA A 264 -5.26 -16.43 6.89
C ALA A 264 -6.79 -16.50 7.02
N LEU A 265 -7.53 -16.04 6.00
CA LEU A 265 -8.98 -15.88 6.05
C LEU A 265 -9.73 -17.15 5.66
N PHE A 266 -9.11 -17.99 4.83
CA PHE A 266 -9.71 -19.20 4.30
C PHE A 266 -8.95 -20.44 4.75
N ASN A 267 -9.69 -21.54 4.91
CA ASN A 267 -9.19 -22.90 5.02
C ASN A 267 -9.99 -23.74 4.01
N PHE A 268 -9.62 -25.01 3.83
CA PHE A 268 -10.32 -25.91 2.91
C PHE A 268 -10.62 -27.25 3.56
N GLU A 269 -11.86 -27.70 3.42
CA GLU A 269 -12.30 -29.03 3.81
C GLU A 269 -12.49 -29.90 2.57
N GLN A 270 -12.19 -31.19 2.65
CA GLN A 270 -12.33 -32.11 1.51
C GLN A 270 -13.47 -33.11 1.71
N ARG A 271 -14.11 -33.49 0.61
CA ARG A 271 -15.09 -34.58 0.57
C ARG A 271 -15.05 -35.32 -0.76
N VAL A 272 -15.31 -36.62 -0.73
CA VAL A 272 -15.40 -37.45 -1.94
C VAL A 272 -16.88 -37.74 -2.22
N LEU A 273 -17.34 -37.41 -3.43
CA LEU A 273 -18.69 -37.72 -3.91
C LEU A 273 -18.61 -38.20 -5.36
N SER A 274 -19.21 -39.36 -5.66
CA SER A 274 -19.29 -39.90 -7.02
C SER A 274 -17.92 -39.94 -7.74
N ASN A 275 -16.90 -40.51 -7.08
CA ASN A 275 -15.51 -40.58 -7.57
C ASN A 275 -14.87 -39.22 -7.88
N THR A 276 -15.37 -38.14 -7.28
CA THR A 276 -14.78 -36.80 -7.39
C THR A 276 -14.41 -36.28 -6.01
N LEU A 277 -13.20 -35.77 -5.85
CA LEU A 277 -12.80 -35.00 -4.67
C LEU A 277 -13.18 -33.54 -4.85
N TYR A 278 -14.00 -33.06 -3.93
CA TYR A 278 -14.28 -31.65 -3.78
C TYR A 278 -13.44 -31.09 -2.64
N ILE A 279 -12.99 -29.86 -2.82
CA ILE A 279 -12.63 -28.99 -1.70
C ILE A 279 -13.68 -27.90 -1.56
N ASP A 280 -14.14 -27.69 -0.33
CA ASP A 280 -15.06 -26.63 0.03
C ASP A 280 -14.25 -25.58 0.81
N ALA A 281 -14.28 -24.32 0.37
CA ALA A 281 -13.63 -23.27 1.14
C ALA A 281 -14.42 -23.05 2.43
N VAL A 282 -13.73 -22.84 3.54
CA VAL A 282 -14.31 -22.53 4.83
C VAL A 282 -13.64 -21.29 5.41
N ARG A 283 -14.37 -20.50 6.19
CA ARG A 283 -13.81 -19.30 6.81
C ARG A 283 -12.95 -19.71 7.99
N ALA A 284 -11.65 -19.42 7.90
CA ALA A 284 -10.68 -19.71 8.96
C ALA A 284 -10.63 -18.61 10.02
N LEU A 285 -10.66 -17.35 9.56
CA LEU A 285 -10.51 -16.16 10.38
C LEU A 285 -11.44 -15.06 9.87
N THR A 286 -11.91 -14.20 10.77
CA THR A 286 -12.59 -12.95 10.37
C THR A 286 -11.59 -11.80 10.40
N VAL A 287 -11.79 -10.80 9.54
CA VAL A 287 -11.00 -9.57 9.51
C VAL A 287 -11.10 -8.84 10.86
N GLU A 288 -12.29 -8.85 11.49
CA GLU A 288 -12.47 -8.31 12.84
C GLU A 288 -11.64 -9.07 13.87
N GLN A 289 -11.63 -10.40 13.83
CA GLN A 289 -10.85 -11.23 14.74
C GLN A 289 -9.35 -10.96 14.57
N ALA A 290 -8.86 -10.88 13.33
CA ALA A 290 -7.49 -10.50 13.02
C ALA A 290 -7.11 -9.13 13.61
N ALA A 291 -7.99 -8.13 13.48
CA ALA A 291 -7.78 -6.81 14.08
C ALA A 291 -7.78 -6.85 15.61
N ARG A 292 -8.67 -7.63 16.24
CA ARG A 292 -8.73 -7.79 17.71
C ARG A 292 -7.49 -8.47 18.27
N ASP A 293 -7.08 -9.58 17.68
CA ASP A 293 -5.94 -10.38 18.15
C ASP A 293 -4.63 -9.61 18.07
N ASN A 294 -4.55 -8.65 17.14
CA ASN A 294 -3.38 -7.78 16.96
C ASN A 294 -3.59 -6.36 17.54
N SER A 295 -4.56 -6.18 18.44
CA SER A 295 -4.82 -4.92 19.17
C SER A 295 -5.08 -3.69 18.28
N ASN A 296 -5.55 -3.89 17.05
CA ASN A 296 -5.93 -2.84 16.12
C ASN A 296 -7.36 -2.34 16.41
N THR A 297 -7.51 -1.66 17.55
CA THR A 297 -8.81 -1.12 17.99
C THR A 297 -9.41 -0.07 17.05
N PRO A 298 -8.64 0.83 16.38
CA PRO A 298 -9.21 1.77 15.42
C PRO A 298 -9.77 1.08 14.16
N GLY A 299 -9.26 -0.12 13.85
CA GLY A 299 -9.63 -0.95 12.70
C GLY A 299 -10.97 -1.67 12.79
N LEU A 300 -11.53 -1.84 14.00
CA LEU A 300 -12.64 -2.78 14.22
C LEU A 300 -13.89 -2.49 13.40
N GLY A 301 -14.29 -1.21 13.31
CA GLY A 301 -15.47 -0.84 12.54
C GLY A 301 -15.31 -1.12 11.04
N ALA A 302 -14.14 -0.81 10.48
CA ALA A 302 -13.81 -1.11 9.09
C ALA A 302 -13.76 -2.63 8.83
N ALA A 303 -13.13 -3.37 9.75
CA ALA A 303 -13.00 -4.82 9.68
C ALA A 303 -14.36 -5.53 9.66
N GLN A 304 -15.33 -5.06 10.44
CA GLN A 304 -16.71 -5.56 10.43
C GLN A 304 -17.41 -5.37 9.08
N VAL A 305 -17.16 -4.24 8.41
CA VAL A 305 -17.72 -3.99 7.08
C VAL A 305 -17.06 -4.89 6.04
N LEU A 306 -15.75 -5.09 6.11
CA LEU A 306 -15.03 -6.04 5.24
C LEU A 306 -15.53 -7.48 5.42
N ASP A 307 -15.80 -7.87 6.67
CA ASP A 307 -16.35 -9.17 7.03
C ASP A 307 -17.77 -9.44 6.52
N SER A 308 -18.51 -8.40 6.11
CA SER A 308 -19.86 -8.53 5.57
C SER A 308 -19.89 -9.22 4.21
N GLY A 309 -18.78 -9.23 3.47
CA GLY A 309 -18.72 -9.76 2.10
C GLY A 309 -19.62 -8.99 1.13
N ALA A 310 -19.82 -7.68 1.33
CA ALA A 310 -20.57 -6.85 0.39
C ALA A 310 -20.01 -6.98 -1.03
N THR A 311 -20.89 -7.13 -2.02
CA THR A 311 -20.48 -7.43 -3.41
C THR A 311 -19.56 -6.37 -4.03
N GLY A 312 -19.74 -5.09 -3.67
CA GLY A 312 -18.86 -4.01 -4.11
C GLY A 312 -17.46 -4.01 -3.46
N LEU A 313 -17.20 -4.91 -2.51
CA LEU A 313 -15.90 -5.12 -1.85
C LEU A 313 -15.20 -6.41 -2.32
N GLN A 314 -15.72 -7.13 -3.32
CA GLN A 314 -15.17 -8.45 -3.69
C GLN A 314 -13.68 -8.41 -4.02
N GLU A 315 -13.21 -7.43 -4.79
CA GLU A 315 -11.77 -7.27 -5.11
C GLU A 315 -10.91 -7.04 -3.85
N VAL A 316 -11.48 -6.37 -2.84
CA VAL A 316 -10.81 -6.15 -1.55
C VAL A 316 -10.73 -7.45 -0.76
N VAL A 317 -11.82 -8.22 -0.74
CA VAL A 317 -11.89 -9.53 -0.10
C VAL A 317 -10.88 -10.48 -0.73
N ASP A 318 -10.79 -10.49 -2.07
CA ASP A 318 -9.81 -11.34 -2.76
C ASP A 318 -8.37 -10.95 -2.42
N ALA A 319 -8.06 -9.64 -2.36
CA ALA A 319 -6.74 -9.16 -1.95
C ALA A 319 -6.41 -9.53 -0.48
N LEU A 320 -7.38 -9.40 0.43
CA LEU A 320 -7.22 -9.85 1.83
C LEU A 320 -7.05 -11.37 1.92
N GLY A 321 -7.70 -12.12 1.03
CA GLY A 321 -7.60 -13.57 0.93
C GLY A 321 -6.20 -14.08 0.59
N GLN A 322 -5.31 -13.23 0.06
CA GLN A 322 -3.92 -13.58 -0.23
C GLN A 322 -2.94 -13.33 0.92
N LEU A 323 -3.42 -12.76 2.03
CA LEU A 323 -2.58 -12.48 3.20
C LEU A 323 -2.49 -13.75 4.05
N ALA A 324 -1.28 -14.19 4.35
CA ALA A 324 -1.00 -15.49 4.95
C ALA A 324 -1.16 -15.49 6.48
N THR A 325 -1.15 -14.31 7.12
CA THR A 325 -1.19 -14.18 8.58
C THR A 325 -2.25 -13.20 9.07
N ALA A 326 -2.74 -13.43 10.30
CA ALA A 326 -3.66 -12.51 10.97
C ALA A 326 -3.06 -11.09 11.14
N GLN A 327 -1.74 -10.99 11.33
CA GLN A 327 -1.04 -9.72 11.43
C GLN A 327 -1.11 -8.95 10.11
N GLU A 328 -0.82 -9.59 8.98
CA GLU A 328 -0.91 -8.95 7.66
C GLU A 328 -2.34 -8.45 7.37
N VAL A 329 -3.36 -9.23 7.74
CA VAL A 329 -4.77 -8.80 7.63
C VAL A 329 -5.05 -7.58 8.51
N SER A 330 -4.59 -7.57 9.75
CA SER A 330 -4.73 -6.42 10.66
C SER A 330 -4.03 -5.16 10.13
N ASP A 331 -2.85 -5.32 9.54
CA ASP A 331 -2.09 -4.23 8.92
C ASP A 331 -2.80 -3.68 7.69
N ALA A 332 -3.38 -4.56 6.86
CA ALA A 332 -4.22 -4.18 5.73
C ALA A 332 -5.44 -3.36 6.20
N VAL A 333 -6.12 -3.77 7.28
CA VAL A 333 -7.23 -2.98 7.87
C VAL A 333 -6.76 -1.57 8.25
N SER A 334 -5.59 -1.44 8.88
CA SER A 334 -5.05 -0.12 9.23
C SER A 334 -4.87 0.80 8.02
N GLN A 335 -4.50 0.24 6.86
CA GLN A 335 -4.36 0.99 5.60
C GLN A 335 -5.71 1.46 5.03
N THR A 336 -6.84 0.85 5.45
CA THR A 336 -8.19 1.23 4.98
C THR A 336 -8.82 2.38 5.77
N LEU A 337 -8.20 2.81 6.87
CA LEU A 337 -8.77 3.82 7.77
C LEU A 337 -8.61 5.25 7.22
N PRO A 338 -9.49 6.20 7.60
CA PRO A 338 -9.38 7.61 7.22
C PRO A 338 -8.04 8.27 7.61
N LEU A 339 -7.71 9.38 6.95
CA LEU A 339 -6.45 10.11 7.14
C LEU A 339 -6.12 10.40 8.61
N HIS A 340 -4.95 9.92 9.00
CA HIS A 340 -4.31 10.02 10.31
C HIS A 340 -5.24 9.68 11.50
N THR A 341 -6.30 8.91 11.29
CA THR A 341 -7.29 8.57 12.33
C THR A 341 -7.81 9.82 13.06
N GLY A 342 -7.83 10.99 12.38
CA GLY A 342 -8.33 12.26 12.93
C GLY A 342 -7.27 13.24 13.44
N ALA A 343 -5.98 12.97 13.22
CA ALA A 343 -4.91 13.88 13.62
C ALA A 343 -4.93 15.24 12.90
N SER A 344 -5.48 15.31 11.67
CA SER A 344 -5.49 16.55 10.89
C SER A 344 -6.22 17.71 11.58
N ILE A 345 -7.35 17.44 12.25
CA ILE A 345 -8.04 18.45 13.08
C ILE A 345 -7.18 18.87 14.27
N ALA A 346 -6.50 17.93 14.94
CA ALA A 346 -5.67 18.25 16.10
C ALA A 346 -4.48 19.14 15.72
N ALA A 347 -3.76 18.79 14.65
CA ALA A 347 -2.67 19.61 14.12
C ALA A 347 -3.16 21.00 13.69
N THR A 348 -4.35 21.08 13.08
CA THR A 348 -5.00 22.36 12.75
C THR A 348 -5.27 23.18 14.02
N GLN A 349 -5.90 22.60 15.05
CA GLN A 349 -6.16 23.28 16.33
C GLN A 349 -4.87 23.81 16.97
N ASP A 350 -3.78 23.04 16.90
CA ASP A 350 -2.50 23.45 17.47
C ASP A 350 -1.87 24.61 16.67
N ALA A 351 -1.96 24.61 15.34
CA ALA A 351 -1.57 25.75 14.51
C ALA A 351 -2.41 27.00 14.80
N LEU A 352 -3.73 26.85 14.99
CA LEU A 352 -4.61 27.95 15.42
C LEU A 352 -4.20 28.47 16.80
N SER A 353 -3.85 27.58 17.73
CA SER A 353 -3.36 27.98 19.05
C SER A 353 -2.06 28.78 18.96
N SER A 354 -1.16 28.47 18.02
CA SER A 354 0.06 29.27 17.79
C SER A 354 -0.29 30.68 17.27
N VAL A 355 -1.24 30.82 16.34
CA VAL A 355 -1.74 32.13 15.90
C VAL A 355 -2.37 32.91 17.06
N ASN A 356 -3.16 32.24 17.90
CA ASN A 356 -3.79 32.86 19.07
C ASN A 356 -2.74 33.37 20.06
N GLN A 357 -1.70 32.57 20.35
CA GLN A 357 -0.60 33.00 21.22
C GLN A 357 0.16 34.21 20.63
N ILE A 358 0.34 34.25 19.31
CA ILE A 358 0.94 35.39 18.61
C ILE A 358 0.14 36.69 18.87
N VAL A 359 -1.18 36.62 18.70
CA VAL A 359 -2.09 37.77 18.89
C VAL A 359 -2.17 38.16 20.37
N GLN A 360 -2.28 37.18 21.27
CA GLN A 360 -2.27 37.40 22.73
C GLN A 360 -1.01 38.17 23.19
N ALA A 361 0.17 37.68 22.80
CA ALA A 361 1.43 38.34 23.13
C ALA A 361 1.51 39.77 22.56
N ARG A 362 0.85 40.05 21.43
CA ARG A 362 0.74 41.41 20.88
C ARG A 362 -0.13 42.31 21.76
N ILE A 363 -1.30 41.83 22.19
CA ILE A 363 -2.22 42.58 23.05
C ILE A 363 -1.55 42.94 24.37
N GLU A 364 -0.92 41.97 25.02
CA GLU A 364 -0.38 42.13 26.38
C GLU A 364 1.00 42.80 26.40
N GLY A 365 1.80 42.65 25.34
CA GLY A 365 3.05 43.40 25.18
C GLY A 365 2.84 44.91 25.00
N SER A 366 1.60 45.36 24.78
CA SER A 366 1.24 46.77 24.61
C SER A 366 0.77 47.42 25.93
N THR A 367 0.49 46.64 26.99
CA THR A 367 -0.14 47.11 28.24
C THR A 367 0.85 47.56 29.33
N GLY A 368 2.03 48.07 28.95
CA GLY A 368 3.04 48.58 29.90
C GLY A 368 3.74 49.86 29.47
N LEU A 369 3.34 50.47 28.34
CA LEU A 369 3.96 51.67 27.77
C LEU A 369 3.09 52.94 27.96
N SER A 370 1.87 52.79 28.47
CA SER A 370 0.90 53.88 28.62
C SER A 370 0.96 54.52 30.01
N ALA A 371 2.04 55.25 30.30
CA ALA A 371 2.07 56.24 31.36
C ALA A 371 2.93 57.43 30.92
N GLY A 372 2.40 58.21 29.97
CA GLY A 372 2.91 59.55 29.68
C GLY A 372 3.63 59.74 28.34
N ASP A 373 2.92 59.59 27.22
CA ASP A 373 3.00 60.58 26.13
C ASP A 373 1.81 60.43 25.16
N GLN A 374 1.51 61.49 24.44
CA GLN A 374 0.20 61.83 23.85
C GLN A 374 -0.66 60.69 23.23
N ALA A 375 -1.86 60.52 23.79
CA ALA A 375 -2.83 59.45 23.53
C ALA A 375 -3.51 59.42 22.13
N PHE A 376 -3.03 60.20 21.14
CA PHE A 376 -3.70 60.32 19.83
C PHE A 376 -2.83 59.92 18.61
N SER A 377 -1.61 59.38 18.79
CA SER A 377 -0.72 58.99 17.66
C SER A 377 -0.32 57.50 17.60
N ASP A 378 -0.92 56.65 18.42
CA ASP A 378 -0.32 55.36 18.78
C ASP A 378 -0.83 54.19 17.92
N ARG A 379 -0.57 54.26 16.61
CA ARG A 379 -0.96 53.26 15.60
C ARG A 379 0.23 52.42 15.16
N TYR A 380 0.04 51.12 15.05
CA TYR A 380 1.11 50.18 14.73
C TYR A 380 0.72 49.22 13.62
N VAL A 381 1.64 48.98 12.69
CA VAL A 381 1.62 47.81 11.81
C VAL A 381 2.66 46.82 12.33
N TRP A 382 2.32 45.54 12.30
CA TRP A 382 3.24 44.48 12.64
C TRP A 382 3.12 43.28 11.70
N VAL A 383 4.24 42.59 11.55
CA VAL A 383 4.35 41.32 10.83
C VAL A 383 5.08 40.31 11.70
N LYS A 384 4.62 39.07 11.67
CA LYS A 384 5.20 37.98 12.46
C LYS A 384 5.19 36.67 11.68
N PRO A 385 6.28 36.34 10.95
CA PRO A 385 6.52 34.97 10.52
C PRO A 385 6.73 34.04 11.73
N PHE A 386 6.27 32.80 11.60
CA PHE A 386 6.47 31.76 12.60
C PHE A 386 6.64 30.38 11.96
N GLY A 387 7.30 29.49 12.70
CA GLY A 387 7.40 28.07 12.38
C GLY A 387 7.13 27.23 13.62
N SER A 388 6.51 26.07 13.44
CA SER A 388 6.16 25.15 14.53
C SER A 388 6.52 23.72 14.20
N TRP A 389 6.91 22.96 15.22
CA TRP A 389 7.16 21.52 15.14
C TRP A 389 6.39 20.84 16.26
N ALA A 390 5.40 20.03 15.87
CA ALA A 390 4.57 19.25 16.77
C ALA A 390 4.85 17.77 16.60
N GLU A 391 4.97 17.07 17.72
CA GLU A 391 5.16 15.63 17.77
C GLU A 391 4.09 15.04 18.69
N GLN A 392 3.32 14.09 18.15
CA GLN A 392 2.37 13.27 18.90
C GLN A 392 2.89 11.83 18.93
N GLU A 393 3.07 11.29 20.14
CA GLU A 393 3.41 9.87 20.31
C GLU A 393 2.21 8.96 20.11
N ASN A 394 2.48 7.68 19.86
CA ASN A 394 1.47 6.64 19.76
C ASN A 394 0.64 6.58 21.06
N ARG A 395 -0.69 6.54 20.93
CA ARG A 395 -1.60 6.63 22.07
C ARG A 395 -2.90 5.88 21.82
N ASP A 396 -3.39 5.14 22.82
CA ASP A 396 -4.66 4.41 22.76
C ASP A 396 -4.78 3.46 21.54
N GLY A 397 -3.66 2.86 21.10
CA GLY A 397 -3.61 2.00 19.91
C GLY A 397 -3.67 2.75 18.57
N VAL A 398 -3.59 4.08 18.59
CA VAL A 398 -3.54 4.94 17.41
C VAL A 398 -2.09 5.38 17.19
N ALA A 399 -1.62 5.27 15.94
CA ALA A 399 -0.31 5.75 15.56
C ALA A 399 -0.22 7.29 15.70
N GLY A 400 0.92 7.77 16.19
CA GLY A 400 1.24 9.18 16.31
C GLY A 400 1.53 9.85 14.96
N TYR A 401 1.92 11.12 15.02
CA TYR A 401 2.23 11.92 13.85
C TYR A 401 3.26 13.01 14.18
N ASP A 402 3.92 13.50 13.14
CA ASP A 402 4.73 14.71 13.17
C ASP A 402 4.03 15.77 12.33
N ALA A 403 3.94 16.99 12.84
CA ALA A 403 3.38 18.12 12.10
C ALA A 403 4.34 19.30 12.08
N ARG A 404 4.52 19.90 10.90
CA ARG A 404 5.36 21.08 10.69
C ARG A 404 4.50 22.21 10.17
N THR A 405 4.47 23.31 10.90
CA THR A 405 3.70 24.49 10.51
C THR A 405 4.63 25.61 10.08
N ARG A 406 4.28 26.30 9.00
CA ARG A 406 4.91 27.55 8.57
C ARG A 406 3.82 28.58 8.38
N GLY A 407 4.01 29.78 8.91
CA GLY A 407 2.97 30.78 8.82
C GLY A 407 3.45 32.21 8.92
N LEU A 408 2.53 33.10 8.62
CA LEU A 408 2.71 34.54 8.64
C LEU A 408 1.46 35.19 9.21
N THR A 409 1.65 36.09 10.16
CA THR A 409 0.56 36.96 10.64
C THR A 409 0.91 38.42 10.39
N LEU A 410 -0.06 39.16 9.84
CA LEU A 410 0.03 40.58 9.53
C LEU A 410 -1.09 41.29 10.30
N GLY A 411 -0.77 42.34 11.05
CA GLY A 411 -1.77 43.02 11.85
C GLY A 411 -1.57 44.52 11.95
N VAL A 412 -2.66 45.19 12.31
CA VAL A 412 -2.71 46.62 12.60
C VAL A 412 -3.54 46.86 13.86
N ASP A 413 -3.06 47.70 14.75
CA ASP A 413 -3.82 48.12 15.93
C ASP A 413 -3.46 49.52 16.38
N GLY A 414 -4.36 50.13 17.15
CA GLY A 414 -4.12 51.44 17.75
C GLY A 414 -5.04 51.75 18.92
N ALA A 415 -4.62 52.72 19.74
CA ALA A 415 -5.45 53.25 20.81
C ALA A 415 -6.58 54.10 20.22
N LEU A 416 -7.84 53.74 20.54
CA LEU A 416 -9.02 54.52 20.19
C LEU A 416 -9.45 55.47 21.32
N SER A 417 -9.12 55.10 22.55
CA SER A 417 -9.21 55.94 23.74
C SER A 417 -8.08 55.58 24.70
N PRO A 418 -7.86 56.33 25.80
CA PRO A 418 -6.88 55.95 26.81
C PRO A 418 -7.09 54.55 27.41
N GLN A 419 -8.33 54.04 27.40
CA GLN A 419 -8.69 52.75 27.95
C GLN A 419 -8.88 51.66 26.90
N LEU A 420 -9.06 51.98 25.62
CA LEU A 420 -9.43 51.01 24.58
C LEU A 420 -8.42 50.99 23.43
N ARG A 421 -7.86 49.80 23.17
CA ARG A 421 -7.07 49.49 21.96
C ARG A 421 -7.78 48.41 21.16
N LEU A 422 -7.93 48.63 19.87
CA LEU A 422 -8.50 47.67 18.92
C LEU A 422 -7.52 47.40 17.78
N GLY A 423 -7.59 46.19 17.25
CA GLY A 423 -6.78 45.75 16.12
C GLY A 423 -7.45 44.67 15.28
N GLY A 424 -6.91 44.51 14.08
CA GLY A 424 -7.24 43.43 13.17
C GLY A 424 -5.97 42.79 12.61
N ALA A 425 -6.03 41.50 12.30
CA ALA A 425 -4.94 40.78 11.67
C ALA A 425 -5.44 39.75 10.65
N LEU A 426 -4.57 39.41 9.72
CA LEU A 426 -4.69 38.30 8.79
C LEU A 426 -3.59 37.29 9.12
N ALA A 427 -3.95 36.01 9.22
CA ALA A 427 -3.01 34.93 9.41
C ALA A 427 -3.13 33.91 8.29
N TYR A 428 -1.98 33.42 7.84
CA TYR A 428 -1.87 32.26 6.97
C TYR A 428 -0.94 31.24 7.63
N ALA A 429 -1.33 29.96 7.55
CA ALA A 429 -0.52 28.85 7.99
C ALA A 429 -0.64 27.68 7.02
N ASN A 430 0.49 27.06 6.71
CA ASN A 430 0.59 25.81 5.97
C ASN A 430 1.13 24.74 6.94
N ILE A 431 0.51 23.56 6.93
CA ILE A 431 0.75 22.49 7.89
C ILE A 431 1.00 21.19 7.12
N ASP A 432 2.24 20.70 7.18
CA ASP A 432 2.61 19.38 6.68
C ASP A 432 2.43 18.36 7.82
N ILE A 433 1.71 17.26 7.58
CA ILE A 433 1.44 16.20 8.57
C ILE A 433 1.89 14.86 8.03
N ASP A 434 2.81 14.21 8.74
CA ASP A 434 3.32 12.88 8.43
C ASP A 434 2.92 11.89 9.53
N GLY A 435 2.24 10.79 9.17
CA GLY A 435 1.87 9.74 10.12
C GLY A 435 3.06 8.84 10.48
N LYS A 436 3.20 8.49 11.77
CA LYS A 436 4.28 7.59 12.26
C LYS A 436 4.05 6.10 11.99
N SER A 437 2.89 5.71 11.43
CA SER A 437 2.59 4.30 11.15
C SER A 437 3.49 3.73 10.07
N THR A 438 4.16 2.61 10.37
CA THR A 438 5.00 1.89 9.39
C THR A 438 4.18 1.06 8.41
N VAL A 439 2.98 0.63 8.81
CA VAL A 439 2.09 -0.25 8.05
C VAL A 439 1.01 0.52 7.27
N ALA A 440 0.63 1.71 7.74
CA ALA A 440 -0.37 2.59 7.12
C ALA A 440 0.19 4.00 6.96
N LYS A 441 1.10 4.17 5.99
CA LYS A 441 1.72 5.47 5.71
C LYS A 441 0.71 6.42 5.08
N GLN A 442 0.59 7.59 5.68
CA GLN A 442 -0.35 8.64 5.31
C GLN A 442 0.34 9.99 5.45
N SER A 443 0.02 10.91 4.57
CA SER A 443 0.48 12.30 4.60
C SER A 443 -0.68 13.23 4.26
N SER A 444 -0.68 14.42 4.86
CA SER A 444 -1.60 15.48 4.49
C SER A 444 -0.97 16.85 4.60
N GLU A 445 -1.48 17.76 3.79
CA GLU A 445 -1.12 19.18 3.79
C GLU A 445 -2.40 19.98 4.06
N VAL A 446 -2.31 20.95 4.98
CA VAL A 446 -3.43 21.81 5.35
C VAL A 446 -3.02 23.27 5.23
N ASP A 447 -3.73 24.01 4.38
CA ASP A 447 -3.65 25.47 4.32
C ASP A 447 -4.77 26.08 5.15
N VAL A 448 -4.47 27.10 5.94
CA VAL A 448 -5.44 27.82 6.78
C VAL A 448 -5.26 29.32 6.62
N TYR A 449 -6.37 30.01 6.37
CA TYR A 449 -6.46 31.46 6.30
C TYR A 449 -7.41 31.96 7.39
N GLN A 450 -6.97 32.91 8.21
CA GLN A 450 -7.77 33.48 9.29
C GLN A 450 -7.83 35.00 9.25
N LEU A 451 -9.00 35.52 9.56
CA LEU A 451 -9.24 36.91 9.91
C LEU A 451 -9.43 37.01 11.43
N VAL A 452 -8.62 37.85 12.06
CA VAL A 452 -8.53 37.99 13.51
C VAL A 452 -8.94 39.41 13.89
N GLY A 453 -9.91 39.54 14.79
CA GLY A 453 -10.25 40.79 15.47
C GLY A 453 -9.83 40.71 16.93
N TYR A 454 -9.14 41.72 17.44
CA TYR A 454 -8.66 41.69 18.82
C TYR A 454 -8.65 43.06 19.49
N GLY A 455 -8.60 43.06 20.82
CA GLY A 455 -8.51 44.30 21.58
C GLY A 455 -8.19 44.11 23.05
N SER A 456 -7.94 45.23 23.71
CA SER A 456 -7.80 45.33 25.16
C SER A 456 -8.53 46.54 25.70
N TYR A 457 -9.13 46.36 26.86
CA TYR A 457 -9.80 47.40 27.64
C TYR A 457 -9.19 47.51 29.04
N SER A 458 -8.66 48.67 29.39
CA SER A 458 -8.12 48.96 30.72
C SER A 458 -9.27 49.23 31.70
N LEU A 459 -9.46 48.33 32.67
CA LEU A 459 -10.43 48.48 33.75
C LEU A 459 -9.95 49.48 34.81
N ASP A 460 -8.65 49.45 35.09
CA ASP A 460 -7.92 50.40 35.90
C ASP A 460 -6.46 50.51 35.39
N GLU A 461 -5.60 51.28 36.06
CA GLU A 461 -4.20 51.49 35.67
C GLU A 461 -3.36 50.20 35.61
N ARG A 462 -3.84 49.12 36.24
CA ARG A 462 -3.10 47.86 36.44
C ARG A 462 -3.84 46.64 35.91
N THR A 463 -5.14 46.71 35.68
CA THR A 463 -5.96 45.60 35.19
C THR A 463 -6.44 45.85 33.78
N ASN A 464 -6.20 44.87 32.91
CA ASN A 464 -6.68 44.86 31.53
C ASN A 464 -7.54 43.64 31.26
N LEU A 465 -8.64 43.86 30.55
CA LEU A 465 -9.43 42.84 29.89
C LEU A 465 -8.96 42.75 28.44
N ASN A 466 -8.69 41.55 27.93
CA ASN A 466 -8.35 41.32 26.53
C ASN A 466 -9.37 40.39 25.88
N PHE A 467 -9.62 40.59 24.59
CA PHE A 467 -10.53 39.74 23.83
C PHE A 467 -9.99 39.51 22.42
N GLN A 468 -10.39 38.40 21.83
CA GLN A 468 -10.04 37.98 20.49
C GLN A 468 -11.20 37.21 19.87
N VAL A 469 -11.47 37.44 18.59
CA VAL A 469 -12.42 36.68 17.79
C VAL A 469 -11.80 36.41 16.43
N ASP A 470 -11.79 35.15 16.03
CA ASP A 470 -11.22 34.75 14.75
C ASP A 470 -12.22 33.94 13.94
N VAL A 471 -12.15 34.11 12.62
CA VAL A 471 -12.86 33.25 11.66
C VAL A 471 -11.89 32.86 10.57
N GLY A 472 -11.98 31.63 10.08
CA GLY A 472 -11.07 31.16 9.05
C GLY A 472 -11.64 30.04 8.19
N GLN A 473 -10.98 29.85 7.06
CA GLN A 473 -11.22 28.74 6.14
C GLN A 473 -9.90 28.01 5.94
N GLY A 474 -9.98 26.68 5.82
CA GLY A 474 -8.85 25.86 5.41
C GLY A 474 -9.19 24.94 4.26
N ASN A 475 -8.15 24.47 3.59
CA ASN A 475 -8.21 23.40 2.60
C ASN A 475 -7.25 22.30 3.03
N SER A 476 -7.67 21.05 2.95
CA SER A 476 -6.91 19.87 3.33
C SER A 476 -6.78 18.94 2.14
N GLN A 477 -5.55 18.62 1.78
CA GLN A 477 -5.22 17.61 0.79
C GLN A 477 -4.51 16.46 1.49
N GLY A 478 -4.80 15.22 1.10
CA GLY A 478 -4.16 14.08 1.74
C GLY A 478 -4.21 12.81 0.92
N GLU A 479 -3.27 11.93 1.22
CA GLU A 479 -3.09 10.66 0.52
C GLU A 479 -2.93 9.50 1.51
N ARG A 480 -3.59 8.39 1.20
CA ARG A 480 -3.47 7.13 1.94
C ARG A 480 -2.97 6.06 0.98
N ARG A 481 -1.77 5.54 1.22
CA ARG A 481 -1.24 4.43 0.44
C ARG A 481 -1.78 3.11 1.00
N ILE A 482 -2.39 2.31 0.12
CA ILE A 482 -2.95 1.00 0.43
C ILE A 482 -2.10 -0.05 -0.27
N ALA A 483 -1.10 -0.56 0.45
CA ALA A 483 -0.08 -1.44 -0.09
C ALA A 483 -0.65 -2.79 -0.56
N PHE A 484 -1.58 -3.39 0.19
CA PHE A 484 -2.11 -4.72 -0.14
C PHE A 484 -2.95 -4.76 -1.42
N THR A 485 -3.49 -3.61 -1.87
CA THR A 485 -4.17 -3.47 -3.18
C THR A 485 -3.37 -2.64 -4.18
N GLN A 486 -2.15 -2.22 -3.82
CA GLN A 486 -1.29 -1.36 -4.64
C GLN A 486 -1.99 -0.09 -5.14
N SER A 487 -2.86 0.50 -4.31
CA SER A 487 -3.65 1.68 -4.65
C SER A 487 -3.34 2.86 -3.73
N THR A 488 -3.76 4.06 -4.13
CA THR A 488 -3.64 5.28 -3.32
C THR A 488 -4.98 6.00 -3.31
N ALA A 489 -5.52 6.26 -2.13
CA ALA A 489 -6.71 7.08 -1.96
C ALA A 489 -6.30 8.53 -1.74
N ALA A 490 -6.84 9.44 -2.54
CA ALA A 490 -6.61 10.88 -2.45
C ALA A 490 -7.88 11.61 -1.99
N SER A 491 -7.72 12.61 -1.13
CA SER A 491 -8.79 13.48 -0.63
C SER A 491 -8.45 14.95 -0.81
N ASP A 492 -9.48 15.76 -1.08
CA ASP A 492 -9.44 17.23 -1.06
C ASP A 492 -10.74 17.72 -0.41
N TYR A 493 -10.63 18.50 0.67
CA TYR A 493 -11.79 19.00 1.39
C TYR A 493 -11.53 20.31 2.14
N ASP A 494 -12.60 21.10 2.31
CA ASP A 494 -12.54 22.38 3.01
C ASP A 494 -12.91 22.24 4.49
N SER A 495 -12.41 23.18 5.29
CA SER A 495 -12.75 23.35 6.70
C SER A 495 -13.10 24.80 7.04
N PHE A 496 -13.92 24.97 8.07
CA PHE A 496 -14.23 26.28 8.66
C PHE A 496 -13.80 26.29 10.11
N THR A 497 -13.25 27.43 10.54
CA THR A 497 -12.75 27.62 11.91
C THR A 497 -13.35 28.89 12.50
N ALA A 498 -13.62 28.85 13.80
CA ALA A 498 -14.01 30.01 14.59
C ALA A 498 -13.35 29.94 15.96
N HIS A 499 -12.96 31.08 16.50
CA HIS A 499 -12.41 31.21 17.84
C HIS A 499 -12.97 32.43 18.55
N ALA A 500 -13.15 32.31 19.85
CA ALA A 500 -13.43 33.42 20.73
C ALA A 500 -12.63 33.26 22.03
N GLY A 501 -11.88 34.31 22.39
CA GLY A 501 -11.06 34.35 23.59
C GLY A 501 -11.36 35.57 24.45
N LEU A 502 -11.37 35.39 25.76
CA LEU A 502 -11.51 36.44 26.75
C LEU A 502 -10.50 36.22 27.89
N GLY A 503 -9.72 37.23 28.21
CA GLY A 503 -8.75 37.19 29.30
C GLY A 503 -8.80 38.41 30.20
N ILE A 504 -8.36 38.24 31.43
CA ILE A 504 -8.14 39.32 32.40
C ILE A 504 -6.76 39.15 33.01
N GLY A 505 -5.98 40.22 33.03
CA GLY A 505 -4.64 40.25 33.63
C GLY A 505 -4.45 41.47 34.50
N ARG A 506 -3.68 41.33 35.58
CA ARG A 506 -3.35 42.44 36.49
C ARG A 506 -1.85 42.57 36.68
N SER A 507 -1.30 43.75 36.44
CA SER A 507 0.13 44.05 36.50
C SER A 507 0.60 44.37 37.93
N TYR A 508 1.70 43.73 38.33
CA TYR A 508 2.40 43.95 39.59
C TYR A 508 3.86 44.27 39.34
N ALA A 509 4.26 45.52 39.63
CA ALA A 509 5.67 45.89 39.66
C ALA A 509 6.34 45.20 40.86
N LEU A 510 7.34 44.36 40.59
CA LEU A 510 8.21 43.79 41.61
C LEU A 510 9.32 44.78 42.00
N ASP A 511 9.83 45.49 40.99
CA ASP A 511 10.80 46.57 41.11
C ASP A 511 10.62 47.56 39.95
N SER A 512 11.51 48.54 39.81
CA SER A 512 11.44 49.57 38.76
C SER A 512 11.64 49.05 37.32
N SER A 513 12.17 47.83 37.18
CA SER A 513 12.50 47.19 35.90
C SER A 513 11.70 45.91 35.65
N THR A 514 11.03 45.35 36.65
CA THR A 514 10.39 44.03 36.57
C THR A 514 8.91 44.11 36.91
N THR A 515 8.06 43.61 36.01
CA THR A 515 6.61 43.48 36.19
C THR A 515 6.17 42.03 36.03
N VAL A 516 5.30 41.56 36.91
CA VAL A 516 4.63 40.26 36.81
C VAL A 516 3.14 40.47 36.57
N ILE A 517 2.57 39.68 35.66
CA ILE A 517 1.18 39.77 35.22
C ILE A 517 0.55 38.37 35.35
N PRO A 518 -0.05 38.03 36.51
CA PRO A 518 -1.00 36.93 36.58
C PRO A 518 -2.21 37.23 35.70
N SER A 519 -2.69 36.20 35.02
CA SER A 519 -3.82 36.29 34.10
C SER A 519 -4.67 35.03 34.10
N LEU A 520 -5.97 35.21 33.88
CA LEU A 520 -6.93 34.16 33.64
C LEU A 520 -7.50 34.33 32.24
N ARG A 521 -7.71 33.22 31.53
CA ARG A 521 -8.23 33.24 30.17
C ARG A 521 -9.17 32.08 29.89
N ALA A 522 -10.19 32.34 29.07
CA ALA A 522 -11.03 31.34 28.45
C ALA A 522 -10.92 31.45 26.93
N ASP A 523 -10.64 30.35 26.24
CA ASP A 523 -10.59 30.26 24.78
C ASP A 523 -11.52 29.15 24.30
N TYR A 524 -12.50 29.51 23.47
CA TYR A 524 -13.35 28.56 22.77
C TYR A 524 -12.91 28.48 21.31
N THR A 525 -12.65 27.27 20.82
CA THR A 525 -12.28 26.99 19.42
C THR A 525 -13.26 26.01 18.83
N TRP A 526 -13.75 26.32 17.64
CA TRP A 526 -14.65 25.47 16.86
C TRP A 526 -14.04 25.23 15.49
N ILE A 527 -13.99 23.97 15.07
CA ILE A 527 -13.56 23.56 13.73
C ILE A 527 -14.61 22.63 13.14
N LYS A 528 -14.91 22.81 11.85
CA LYS A 528 -15.77 21.91 11.08
C LYS A 528 -15.13 21.58 9.74
N ASP A 529 -14.85 20.31 9.54
CA ASP A 529 -14.49 19.77 8.23
C ASP A 529 -15.77 19.45 7.45
N GLN A 530 -15.78 19.76 6.16
CA GLN A 530 -16.86 19.35 5.27
C GLN A 530 -16.81 17.83 5.02
N ALA A 531 -17.95 17.28 4.57
CA ALA A 531 -17.98 15.90 4.08
C ALA A 531 -17.21 15.82 2.76
N TYR A 532 -16.54 14.70 2.52
CA TYR A 532 -15.77 14.48 1.29
C TYR A 532 -15.78 13.02 0.87
N SER A 533 -15.40 12.79 -0.39
CA SER A 533 -15.23 11.46 -0.95
C SER A 533 -13.84 11.34 -1.54
N GLU A 534 -13.15 10.27 -1.21
CA GLU A 534 -11.84 9.97 -1.78
C GLU A 534 -11.93 9.43 -3.20
N THR A 535 -10.80 9.49 -3.91
CA THR A 535 -10.63 8.92 -5.27
C THR A 535 -9.34 8.11 -5.37
N GLY A 536 -9.20 7.28 -6.41
CA GLY A 536 -7.95 6.55 -6.71
C GLY A 536 -7.82 5.13 -6.14
N ALA A 537 -8.60 4.75 -5.12
CA ALA A 537 -8.55 3.43 -4.46
C ALA A 537 -9.79 2.55 -4.70
N GLY A 538 -10.60 2.86 -5.72
CA GLY A 538 -11.76 2.05 -6.11
C GLY A 538 -12.73 1.79 -4.95
N ALA A 539 -12.97 0.52 -4.64
CA ALA A 539 -13.86 0.10 -3.56
C ALA A 539 -13.43 0.59 -2.16
N LEU A 540 -12.14 0.86 -1.97
CA LEU A 540 -11.56 1.35 -0.71
C LEU A 540 -11.52 2.88 -0.58
N ASN A 541 -12.01 3.62 -1.59
CA ASN A 541 -12.28 5.04 -1.42
C ASN A 541 -13.26 5.22 -0.25
N LEU A 542 -13.01 6.18 0.62
CA LEU A 542 -13.90 6.51 1.73
C LEU A 542 -14.85 7.63 1.36
N GLN A 543 -16.12 7.47 1.72
CA GLN A 543 -17.09 8.55 1.86
C GLN A 543 -17.09 8.97 3.32
N VAL A 544 -16.52 10.14 3.60
CA VAL A 544 -16.31 10.64 4.97
C VAL A 544 -17.36 11.72 5.26
N GLN A 545 -18.10 11.54 6.35
CA GLN A 545 -19.09 12.51 6.77
C GLN A 545 -18.44 13.77 7.35
N SER A 546 -19.17 14.89 7.27
CA SER A 546 -18.73 16.13 7.92
C SER A 546 -18.58 15.91 9.42
N ARG A 547 -17.52 16.45 10.00
CA ARG A 547 -17.23 16.34 11.43
C ARG A 547 -16.92 17.70 12.01
N LYS A 548 -17.14 17.82 13.32
CA LYS A 548 -16.82 19.03 14.08
C LYS A 548 -15.97 18.68 15.28
N SER A 549 -15.20 19.66 15.74
CA SER A 549 -14.46 19.58 16.99
C SER A 549 -14.54 20.91 17.73
N ASP A 550 -14.76 20.81 19.03
CA ASP A 550 -14.95 21.91 19.96
C ASP A 550 -13.93 21.79 21.09
N ALA A 551 -13.28 22.89 21.46
CA ALA A 551 -12.38 22.96 22.61
C ALA A 551 -12.68 24.21 23.43
N LEU A 552 -12.81 24.06 24.76
CA LEU A 552 -12.97 25.18 25.68
C LEU A 552 -11.89 25.12 26.76
N VAL A 553 -10.85 25.91 26.53
CA VAL A 553 -9.66 25.96 27.37
C VAL A 553 -9.81 27.07 28.40
N LEU A 554 -9.75 26.69 29.68
CA LEU A 554 -9.57 27.62 30.79
C LEU A 554 -8.11 27.61 31.21
N ALA A 555 -7.47 28.77 31.24
CA ALA A 555 -6.04 28.89 31.52
C ALA A 555 -5.75 29.89 32.63
N LEU A 556 -4.75 29.53 33.45
CA LEU A 556 -4.09 30.40 34.41
C LEU A 556 -2.64 30.56 33.97
N GLU A 557 -2.19 31.79 33.77
CA GLU A 557 -0.85 32.11 33.29
C GLU A 557 -0.22 33.23 34.09
N GLY A 558 1.06 33.08 34.44
CA GLY A 558 1.92 34.14 34.96
C GLY A 558 2.91 34.61 33.91
N LYS A 559 2.95 35.91 33.64
CA LYS A 559 3.91 36.54 32.73
C LYS A 559 4.88 37.42 33.50
N LEU A 560 6.12 37.49 33.05
CA LEU A 560 7.17 38.32 33.60
C LEU A 560 7.76 39.17 32.46
N ASN A 561 7.75 40.48 32.66
CA ASN A 561 8.40 41.45 31.79
C ASN A 561 9.52 42.12 32.57
N LYS A 562 10.74 42.08 32.04
CA LYS A 562 11.92 42.71 32.66
C LYS A 562 12.61 43.63 31.66
N ASP A 563 12.67 44.92 31.98
CA ASP A 563 13.47 45.89 31.26
C ASP A 563 14.96 45.66 31.56
N LEU A 564 15.75 45.46 30.52
CA LEU A 564 17.20 45.26 30.60
C LEU A 564 17.98 46.56 30.33
N GLY A 565 17.29 47.67 30.05
CA GLY A 565 17.86 48.93 29.63
C GLY A 565 18.14 49.00 28.12
N ASN A 566 18.51 50.19 27.65
CA ASN A 566 18.86 50.46 26.25
C ASN A 566 17.78 50.02 25.23
N GLY A 567 16.50 50.16 25.61
CA GLY A 567 15.37 49.76 24.76
C GLY A 567 15.17 48.25 24.61
N THR A 568 15.77 47.43 25.49
CA THR A 568 15.68 45.97 25.45
C THR A 568 14.82 45.44 26.59
N GLN A 569 13.88 44.55 26.29
CA GLN A 569 13.01 43.92 27.29
C GLN A 569 12.98 42.41 27.12
N LEU A 570 13.10 41.72 28.24
CA LEU A 570 12.92 40.29 28.37
C LEU A 570 11.47 39.98 28.75
N GLN A 571 10.88 38.97 28.12
CA GLN A 571 9.52 38.48 28.36
C GLN A 571 9.57 36.97 28.63
N ALA A 572 8.89 36.51 29.65
CA ALA A 572 8.72 35.08 29.93
C ALA A 572 7.29 34.81 30.42
N ASN A 573 6.74 33.64 30.10
CA ASN A 573 5.45 33.21 30.61
C ASN A 573 5.42 31.72 30.92
N LEU A 574 4.59 31.35 31.89
CA LEU A 574 4.30 29.98 32.24
C LEU A 574 2.82 29.89 32.66
N GLY A 575 2.10 28.94 32.09
CA GLY A 575 0.70 28.74 32.36
C GLY A 575 0.26 27.29 32.27
N VAL A 576 -0.85 27.00 32.92
CA VAL A 576 -1.56 25.73 32.84
C VAL A 576 -2.96 25.99 32.29
N GLY A 577 -3.40 25.12 31.39
CA GLY A 577 -4.73 25.13 30.81
C GLY A 577 -5.45 23.81 30.98
N TYR A 578 -6.77 23.87 31.03
CA TYR A 578 -7.65 22.70 31.06
C TYR A 578 -8.73 22.83 30.00
N ASP A 579 -8.79 21.89 29.05
CA ASP A 579 -9.88 21.76 28.10
C ASP A 579 -11.06 21.04 28.75
N THR A 580 -12.13 21.79 28.98
CA THR A 580 -13.36 21.32 29.63
C THR A 580 -14.26 20.47 28.73
N LEU A 581 -14.09 20.54 27.40
CA LEU A 581 -14.85 19.74 26.46
C LEU A 581 -14.10 18.43 26.14
N ASN A 582 -12.84 18.54 25.70
CA ASN A 582 -11.88 17.44 25.49
C ASN A 582 -12.52 16.16 24.91
N GLU A 583 -13.30 16.31 23.84
CA GLU A 583 -13.97 15.20 23.17
C GLU A 583 -12.96 14.36 22.39
N ARG A 584 -13.22 13.04 22.33
CA ARG A 584 -12.39 12.14 21.52
C ARG A 584 -12.74 12.32 20.04
N SER A 585 -11.73 12.49 19.19
CA SER A 585 -11.93 12.54 17.74
C SER A 585 -12.58 11.25 17.24
N SER A 586 -13.60 11.39 16.39
CA SER A 586 -14.24 10.28 15.71
C SER A 586 -14.56 10.66 14.26
N ILE A 587 -14.45 9.68 13.38
CA ILE A 587 -14.67 9.83 11.95
C ILE A 587 -15.69 8.79 11.53
N VAL A 588 -16.80 9.24 10.96
CA VAL A 588 -17.80 8.36 10.37
C VAL A 588 -17.52 8.27 8.89
N SER A 589 -17.27 7.06 8.40
CA SER A 589 -16.96 6.80 6.99
C SER A 589 -17.65 5.55 6.48
N ALA A 590 -17.82 5.45 5.16
CA ALA A 590 -18.22 4.22 4.49
C ALA A 590 -17.28 3.95 3.31
N PHE A 591 -17.03 2.69 3.01
CA PHE A 591 -16.31 2.31 1.79
C PHE A 591 -17.18 2.57 0.56
N ALA A 592 -16.59 3.03 -0.54
CA ALA A 592 -17.29 3.18 -1.80
C ALA A 592 -17.88 1.85 -2.32
N GLY A 593 -17.22 0.72 -2.01
CA GLY A 593 -17.73 -0.62 -2.29
C GLY A 593 -18.89 -1.08 -1.38
N ALA A 594 -19.16 -0.37 -0.29
CA ALA A 594 -20.26 -0.65 0.63
C ALA A 594 -20.83 0.65 1.24
N PRO A 595 -21.43 1.54 0.41
CA PRO A 595 -21.75 2.92 0.81
C PRO A 595 -22.80 3.03 1.92
N ASN A 596 -23.60 1.98 2.13
CA ASN A 596 -24.63 1.93 3.17
C ASN A 596 -24.13 1.30 4.49
N ALA A 597 -22.88 0.85 4.54
CA ALA A 597 -22.26 0.24 5.71
C ALA A 597 -21.25 1.22 6.34
N ALA A 598 -21.78 2.22 7.05
CA ALA A 598 -20.94 3.19 7.74
C ALA A 598 -20.26 2.55 8.97
N PHE A 599 -19.03 2.96 9.22
CA PHE A 599 -18.26 2.60 10.39
C PHE A 599 -17.64 3.84 11.03
N VAL A 600 -17.25 3.71 12.31
CA VAL A 600 -16.62 4.78 13.07
C VAL A 600 -15.16 4.43 13.35
N THR A 601 -14.27 5.34 13.00
CA THR A 601 -12.86 5.29 13.38
C THR A 601 -12.60 6.29 14.49
N TYR A 602 -12.07 5.81 15.62
CA TYR A 602 -11.75 6.65 16.76
C TYR A 602 -10.27 7.01 16.79
N GLY A 603 -9.99 8.31 16.90
CA GLY A 603 -8.63 8.83 17.11
C GLY A 603 -8.14 8.65 18.54
N ALA A 604 -6.90 9.09 18.81
CA ALA A 604 -6.38 9.15 20.17
C ALA A 604 -7.20 10.17 21.00
N LYS A 605 -7.46 9.87 22.28
CA LYS A 605 -8.11 10.86 23.14
C LYS A 605 -7.07 11.89 23.60
N PRO A 606 -7.27 13.20 23.32
CA PRO A 606 -6.33 14.22 23.78
C PRO A 606 -6.32 14.31 25.31
N SER A 607 -5.18 14.74 25.85
CA SER A 607 -5.08 15.08 27.28
C SER A 607 -5.76 16.44 27.52
N PRO A 608 -6.68 16.53 28.50
CA PRO A 608 -7.36 17.79 28.79
C PRO A 608 -6.42 18.82 29.43
N TRP A 609 -5.31 18.37 30.02
CA TRP A 609 -4.32 19.23 30.64
C TRP A 609 -3.26 19.66 29.62
N GLN A 610 -2.96 20.95 29.63
CA GLN A 610 -1.88 21.51 28.85
C GLN A 610 -1.02 22.45 29.68
N VAL A 611 0.28 22.45 29.41
CA VAL A 611 1.25 23.38 29.99
C VAL A 611 1.81 24.22 28.85
N ARG A 612 1.82 25.53 29.05
CA ARG A 612 2.30 26.50 28.07
C ARG A 612 3.43 27.30 28.69
N GLY A 613 4.55 27.41 27.99
CA GLY A 613 5.69 28.19 28.43
C GLY A 613 6.31 28.94 27.27
N GLY A 614 6.86 30.11 27.52
CA GLY A 614 7.49 30.90 26.47
C GLY A 614 8.50 31.90 27.00
N PHE A 615 9.44 32.24 26.14
CA PHE A 615 10.47 33.24 26.37
C PHE A 615 10.62 34.11 25.11
N GLY A 616 10.80 35.41 25.30
CA GLY A 616 11.04 36.33 24.20
C GLY A 616 11.92 37.51 24.61
N LEU A 617 12.60 38.07 23.61
CA LEU A 617 13.43 39.25 23.75
C LEU A 617 12.97 40.29 22.73
N SER A 618 12.63 41.49 23.20
CA SER A 618 12.29 42.63 22.35
C SER A 618 13.37 43.70 22.43
N HIS A 619 13.64 44.35 21.31
CA HIS A 619 14.56 45.49 21.22
C HIS A 619 13.96 46.59 20.36
N LYS A 620 13.95 47.82 20.89
CA LYS A 620 13.53 49.04 20.18
C LYS A 620 14.74 49.73 19.59
N THR A 621 14.78 49.78 18.26
CA THR A 621 15.83 50.47 17.50
C THR A 621 15.76 52.00 17.64
N ALA A 622 16.86 52.69 17.31
CA ALA A 622 16.89 54.16 17.28
C ALA A 622 15.85 54.77 16.30
N SER A 623 15.50 54.04 15.23
CA SER A 623 14.44 54.41 14.28
C SER A 623 13.01 54.19 14.80
N GLY A 624 12.83 53.68 16.02
CA GLY A 624 11.52 53.44 16.63
C GLY A 624 10.88 52.08 16.30
N MET A 625 11.47 51.29 15.39
CA MET A 625 11.06 49.91 15.10
C MET A 625 11.35 49.00 16.29
N GLU A 626 10.39 48.14 16.65
CA GLU A 626 10.56 47.06 17.64
C GLU A 626 10.72 45.72 16.92
N ILE A 627 11.77 44.98 17.29
CA ILE A 627 12.01 43.61 16.86
C ILE A 627 11.81 42.70 18.07
N THR A 628 11.08 41.59 17.93
CA THR A 628 10.90 40.60 19.01
C THR A 628 11.16 39.20 18.50
N GLY A 629 12.16 38.50 19.05
CA GLY A 629 12.32 37.06 18.88
C GLY A 629 11.63 36.31 20.02
N ARG A 630 10.93 35.22 19.71
CA ARG A 630 10.19 34.44 20.71
C ARG A 630 10.22 32.94 20.42
N TYR A 631 10.33 32.17 21.49
CA TYR A 631 10.17 30.73 21.53
C TYR A 631 9.03 30.36 22.49
N ASP A 632 8.11 29.52 22.03
CA ASP A 632 6.95 29.03 22.77
C ASP A 632 6.94 27.49 22.74
N ALA A 633 6.49 26.88 23.83
CA ALA A 633 6.29 25.44 23.94
C ALA A 633 4.92 25.15 24.55
N LEU A 634 4.19 24.24 23.92
CA LEU A 634 2.93 23.67 24.37
C LEU A 634 3.13 22.18 24.61
N TYR A 635 2.96 21.75 25.85
CA TYR A 635 3.05 20.36 26.24
C TYR A 635 1.68 19.85 26.66
N LYS A 636 1.31 18.67 26.17
CA LYS A 636 0.20 17.84 26.67
C LYS A 636 0.77 16.43 26.90
N THR A 637 0.05 15.55 27.58
CA THR A 637 0.50 14.16 27.71
C THR A 637 0.70 13.53 26.33
N ASP A 638 1.91 13.00 26.06
CA ASP A 638 2.31 12.38 24.79
C ASP A 638 2.38 13.34 23.59
N PHE A 639 2.39 14.65 23.83
CA PHE A 639 2.41 15.67 22.78
C PHE A 639 3.27 16.88 23.15
N LEU A 640 4.10 17.33 22.21
CA LEU A 640 4.89 18.55 22.34
C LEU A 640 4.82 19.35 21.05
N ASN A 641 4.45 20.63 21.14
CA ASN A 641 4.57 21.59 20.05
C ASN A 641 5.51 22.73 20.45
N GLN A 642 6.48 23.02 19.59
CA GLN A 642 7.47 24.09 19.77
C GLN A 642 7.32 25.10 18.64
N THR A 643 7.16 26.38 18.98
CA THR A 643 6.99 27.46 18.01
C THR A 643 8.11 28.48 18.15
N VAL A 644 8.71 28.88 17.02
CA VAL A 644 9.65 30.01 16.93
C VAL A 644 9.03 31.11 16.08
N SER A 645 9.18 32.36 16.51
CA SER A 645 8.64 33.49 15.77
C SER A 645 9.48 34.76 15.91
N VAL A 646 9.39 35.61 14.89
CA VAL A 646 10.06 36.92 14.85
C VAL A 646 9.02 37.97 14.49
N LYS A 647 8.81 38.96 15.38
CA LYS A 647 7.88 40.06 15.17
C LYS A 647 8.65 41.32 14.80
N LEU A 648 8.20 42.01 13.75
CA LEU A 648 8.63 43.36 13.41
C LEU A 648 7.43 44.30 13.59
N ARG A 649 7.63 45.43 14.27
CA ARG A 649 6.58 46.41 14.56
C ARG A 649 7.06 47.83 14.29
N TRP A 650 6.22 48.60 13.60
CA TRP A 650 6.46 50.00 13.28
C TRP A 650 5.26 50.86 13.70
N MET A 651 5.56 52.10 14.11
CA MET A 651 4.58 53.15 14.36
C MET A 651 4.38 53.96 13.08
N PHE A 652 3.17 54.45 12.82
CA PHE A 652 2.86 55.26 11.63
C PHE A 652 1.80 56.34 11.86
#